data_AF-A0A2V8YJ44-F1
#
_entry.id   AF-A0A2V8YJ44-F1
#
_cell.length_a   1.000
_cell.length_b   1.000
_cell.length_c   1.000
_cell.angle_alpha   90.00
_cell.angle_beta   90.00
_cell.angle_gamma   90.00
#
_symmetry.space_group_name_H-M   'P 1'
#
loop_
_entity.id
_entity.type
_entity.pdbx_description
1 polymer ?
#
loop_
_entity_poly.entity_id
_entity_poly.type
_entity_poly.pdbx_seq_one_letter_code
_entity_poly.pdbx_strand_id
1 'polypeptide(L)'
;MRHFKLTIAYDGTDFHGWQMQANKPTIQGEIVNVLQRLTQEKVFLHGSGRTDAGVHALGQVASFKTQSGLSAQEFQRAMNALLPPTIRIVGSEEVGPDFHARWSARRKTYRYRLYRGKVVPPALWRYVLHYPFPLDEDAMREAAARFVGTHDFTAFAASADSEVEDRERSTELEIYSAGLARSEDGEELVFTVSGRSFLRYMVRKMVGTLLDVGRGRLKPEDIDRLYESKDRSKAGPTVPPQGLVMVAVQHDQPLRRNRRAVPKHRALGSLCRRKSVRIPVMAATAIPIDTLPSINPATGQVLALIEKTPPEIVARAVTLARAAQPGWAQISIRERCQRLRKLRECMMVSRNELADAVVNESGKPRVEALFADIFVALDSAEYWARNAAAALRRERVPHHNIAAKAKSGHLVYEPLGVIAIISSWNYPLAIPMSQVIPAVVAGNAVVCKTSDFTPKCGALIGKLFRDAGFPQDLVAVVQGGGEVGQALIEAGPDKVMFTGSVATGKRVAEACAKSLIPTVLELGGKDAMIVLADANLEVASSAAVWGSYTNCGQVCLSVERLFVERPASERFVELCAEKTKKLRLGAGNDPATDVGPLIRPQHVQRMSDLIEDAIARGAKVLCGGHPRPDLGANFFEPTVVVDVDSTMRLFQEETFGPILAIQTVKNEEAAVKHANDSPFALAASVWTRDTKKGQAIAQQLRAGAVMVNDAISYFGIAEAPHGGCGASGWGRTHGRAGLLEMVQPKYIDVDGLPGREKPWWYRYGRELERAADAFLRFEFSGSIGAKMRNAQSALKAFFRDHGL
;
A
#
# COMPACT_ATOMS: atom_id res chain seq x y z
N MET A 1 38.26 -27.20 -4.91
CA MET A 1 37.38 -26.02 -4.71
C MET A 1 38.26 -24.80 -4.49
N ARG A 2 37.88 -23.67 -5.07
CA ARG A 2 38.58 -22.39 -4.92
C ARG A 2 37.95 -21.61 -3.77
N HIS A 3 38.76 -20.85 -3.04
CA HIS A 3 38.33 -20.11 -1.86
C HIS A 3 38.38 -18.62 -2.15
N PHE A 4 37.30 -17.91 -1.85
CA PHE A 4 37.18 -16.49 -2.12
C PHE A 4 36.87 -15.71 -0.85
N LYS A 5 37.44 -14.51 -0.77
CA LYS A 5 37.16 -13.48 0.23
C LYS A 5 36.44 -12.32 -0.46
N LEU A 6 35.29 -11.93 0.07
CA LEU A 6 34.53 -10.75 -0.33
C LEU A 6 34.67 -9.67 0.74
N THR A 7 34.91 -8.44 0.31
CA THR A 7 34.78 -7.23 1.12
C THR A 7 33.51 -6.51 0.68
N ILE A 8 32.62 -6.23 1.62
CA ILE A 8 31.22 -5.91 1.38
C ILE A 8 30.89 -4.62 2.12
N ALA A 9 30.37 -3.65 1.38
CA ALA A 9 29.70 -2.47 1.91
C ALA A 9 28.19 -2.62 1.73
N TYR A 10 27.41 -2.23 2.74
CA TYR A 10 25.97 -2.23 2.63
C TYR A 10 25.30 -1.19 3.53
N ASP A 11 24.16 -0.69 3.05
CA ASP A 11 23.16 -0.01 3.86
C ASP A 11 22.27 -1.08 4.52
N GLY A 12 22.34 -1.19 5.84
CA GLY A 12 21.58 -2.19 6.60
C GLY A 12 20.14 -1.79 6.94
N THR A 13 19.68 -0.57 6.58
CA THR A 13 18.39 0.00 7.01
C THR A 13 17.22 -0.97 6.79
N ASP A 14 17.14 -1.55 5.59
CA ASP A 14 16.01 -2.39 5.17
C ASP A 14 16.24 -3.89 5.42
N PHE A 15 17.29 -4.26 6.16
CA PHE A 15 17.70 -5.64 6.38
C PHE A 15 17.61 -6.04 7.86
N HIS A 16 17.15 -7.28 8.09
CA HIS A 16 17.11 -7.89 9.43
C HIS A 16 18.48 -8.43 9.89
N GLY A 17 19.53 -7.67 9.58
CA GLY A 17 20.91 -7.94 9.96
C GLY A 17 21.64 -8.82 8.94
N TRP A 18 22.83 -9.26 9.34
CA TRP A 18 23.69 -10.05 8.46
C TRP A 18 23.12 -11.45 8.16
N GLN A 19 22.79 -12.21 9.21
CA GLN A 19 22.57 -13.66 9.14
C GLN A 19 21.23 -14.00 8.47
N MET A 20 21.25 -14.98 7.54
CA MET A 20 20.03 -15.54 6.94
C MET A 20 19.02 -15.98 7.99
N GLN A 21 17.78 -15.53 7.82
CA GLN A 21 16.62 -15.84 8.65
C GLN A 21 15.45 -16.18 7.73
N ALA A 22 14.61 -17.13 8.15
CA ALA A 22 13.44 -17.49 7.36
C ALA A 22 12.51 -16.29 7.15
N ASN A 23 12.09 -16.07 5.90
CA ASN A 23 11.12 -15.04 5.49
C ASN A 23 11.51 -13.59 5.83
N LYS A 24 12.81 -13.28 5.98
CA LYS A 24 13.29 -11.91 6.23
C LYS A 24 14.39 -11.53 5.24
N PRO A 25 14.40 -10.29 4.72
CA PRO A 25 15.52 -9.79 3.92
C PRO A 25 16.76 -9.67 4.80
N THR A 26 17.85 -10.33 4.40
CA THR A 26 19.13 -10.37 5.14
C THR A 26 20.29 -10.21 4.16
N ILE A 27 21.37 -9.55 4.60
CA ILE A 27 22.53 -9.28 3.73
C ILE A 27 23.13 -10.59 3.21
N GLN A 28 23.30 -11.59 4.09
CA GLN A 28 23.83 -12.89 3.70
C GLN A 28 22.88 -13.61 2.72
N GLY A 29 21.56 -13.48 2.90
CA GLY A 29 20.56 -14.10 2.03
C GLY A 29 20.65 -13.59 0.59
N GLU A 30 20.69 -12.27 0.41
CA GLU A 30 20.84 -11.65 -0.92
C GLU A 30 22.14 -12.10 -1.61
N ILE A 31 23.25 -12.10 -0.87
CA ILE A 31 24.54 -12.49 -1.42
C ILE A 31 24.57 -13.98 -1.77
N VAL A 32 24.03 -14.85 -0.92
CA VAL A 32 23.95 -16.29 -1.21
C VAL A 32 23.07 -16.56 -2.42
N ASN A 33 21.91 -15.89 -2.53
CA ASN A 33 21.02 -16.03 -3.69
C ASN A 33 21.73 -15.68 -5.00
N VAL A 34 22.46 -14.56 -5.04
CA VAL A 34 23.23 -14.16 -6.21
C VAL A 34 24.38 -15.12 -6.49
N LEU A 35 25.13 -15.55 -5.47
CA LEU A 35 26.22 -16.53 -5.63
C LEU A 35 25.72 -17.87 -6.18
N GLN A 36 24.59 -18.37 -5.71
CA GLN A 36 23.99 -19.61 -6.21
C GLN A 36 23.57 -19.47 -7.68
N ARG A 37 23.02 -18.31 -8.08
CA ARG A 37 22.71 -18.03 -9.49
C ARG A 37 23.96 -17.96 -10.38
N LEU A 38 25.04 -17.33 -9.89
CA LEU A 38 26.28 -17.18 -10.67
C LEU A 38 27.07 -18.48 -10.79
N THR A 39 27.05 -19.31 -9.75
CA THR A 39 27.85 -20.54 -9.69
C THR A 39 27.08 -21.79 -10.10
N GLN A 40 25.75 -21.76 -10.05
CA GLN A 40 24.88 -22.94 -10.15
C GLN A 40 25.20 -24.01 -9.08
N GLU A 41 25.81 -23.59 -7.96
CA GLU A 41 26.22 -24.45 -6.85
C GLU A 41 25.53 -24.02 -5.56
N LYS A 42 25.31 -24.95 -4.63
CA LYS A 42 24.91 -24.62 -3.27
C LYS A 42 26.12 -24.06 -2.50
N VAL A 43 26.24 -22.73 -2.50
CA VAL A 43 27.33 -22.01 -1.83
C VAL A 43 26.98 -21.69 -0.38
N PHE A 44 27.91 -21.96 0.54
CA PHE A 44 27.86 -21.51 1.93
C PHE A 44 28.77 -20.29 2.11
N LEU A 45 28.18 -19.18 2.55
CA LEU A 45 28.87 -17.92 2.79
C LEU A 45 29.12 -17.71 4.28
N HIS A 46 30.37 -17.62 4.71
CA HIS A 46 30.75 -17.41 6.10
C HIS A 46 31.14 -15.95 6.33
N GLY A 47 30.38 -15.21 7.14
CA GLY A 47 30.70 -13.81 7.51
C GLY A 47 31.68 -13.72 8.69
N SER A 48 32.48 -12.65 8.72
CA SER A 48 33.44 -12.40 9.80
C SER A 48 32.78 -12.15 11.16
N GLY A 49 31.53 -11.68 11.16
CA GLY A 49 30.69 -11.43 12.33
C GLY A 49 29.25 -11.20 11.91
N ARG A 50 28.32 -11.25 12.87
CA ARG A 50 26.92 -10.86 12.66
C ARG A 50 26.77 -9.36 12.95
N THR A 51 25.84 -8.70 12.27
CA THR A 51 25.40 -7.33 12.57
C THR A 51 23.92 -7.34 12.94
N ASP A 52 23.49 -6.40 13.78
CA ASP A 52 22.08 -6.24 14.14
C ASP A 52 21.25 -5.81 12.93
N ALA A 53 19.93 -5.97 13.01
CA ALA A 53 19.01 -5.33 12.07
C ALA A 53 19.24 -3.82 12.02
N GLY A 54 19.29 -3.26 10.81
CA GLY A 54 19.51 -1.82 10.60
C GLY A 54 20.97 -1.34 10.65
N VAL A 55 21.96 -2.19 10.97
CA VAL A 55 23.37 -1.78 11.09
C VAL A 55 24.05 -1.79 9.71
N HIS A 56 24.79 -0.75 9.35
CA HIS A 56 25.48 -0.65 8.07
C HIS A 56 26.90 -1.26 8.12
N ALA A 57 27.51 -1.46 6.96
CA ALA A 57 28.94 -1.77 6.86
C ALA A 57 29.59 -1.09 5.66
N LEU A 58 30.87 -0.76 5.79
CA LEU A 58 31.73 -0.31 4.68
C LEU A 58 32.77 -1.37 4.29
N GLY A 59 33.01 -2.35 5.16
CA GLY A 59 34.08 -3.33 4.98
C GLY A 59 33.84 -4.62 5.74
N GLN A 60 32.60 -5.11 5.75
CA GLN A 60 32.30 -6.45 6.25
C GLN A 60 32.97 -7.48 5.34
N VAL A 61 33.50 -8.55 5.93
CA VAL A 61 34.19 -9.60 5.17
C VAL A 61 33.43 -10.92 5.24
N ALA A 62 33.32 -11.59 4.10
CA ALA A 62 32.78 -12.94 4.01
C ALA A 62 33.69 -13.84 3.16
N SER A 63 33.65 -15.14 3.42
CA SER A 63 34.38 -16.14 2.65
C SER A 63 33.47 -17.27 2.18
N PHE A 64 33.68 -17.75 0.96
CA PHE A 64 32.97 -18.89 0.39
C PHE A 64 33.90 -19.74 -0.45
N LYS A 65 33.43 -20.96 -0.78
CA LYS A 65 34.13 -21.88 -1.67
C LYS A 65 33.24 -22.28 -2.84
N THR A 66 33.82 -22.48 -4.02
CA THR A 66 33.09 -22.85 -5.24
C THR A 66 33.99 -23.62 -6.20
N GLN A 67 33.40 -24.34 -7.16
CA GLN A 67 34.08 -24.95 -8.30
C GLN A 67 34.06 -24.06 -9.55
N SER A 68 33.30 -22.96 -9.53
CA SER A 68 33.17 -22.02 -10.63
C SER A 68 34.52 -21.53 -11.20
N GLY A 69 34.55 -21.41 -12.53
CA GLY A 69 35.67 -20.86 -13.30
C GLY A 69 35.83 -19.33 -13.18
N LEU A 70 34.85 -18.63 -12.60
CA LEU A 70 34.90 -17.17 -12.48
C LEU A 70 36.11 -16.71 -11.65
N SER A 71 36.78 -15.67 -12.12
CA SER A 71 37.81 -14.96 -11.39
C SER A 71 37.22 -14.08 -10.28
N ALA A 72 38.05 -13.67 -9.33
CA ALA A 72 37.63 -12.79 -8.25
C ALA A 72 37.02 -11.46 -8.78
N GLN A 73 37.59 -10.90 -9.84
CA GLN A 73 37.10 -9.67 -10.47
C GLN A 73 35.77 -9.86 -11.20
N GLU A 74 35.57 -11.01 -11.84
CA GLU A 74 34.28 -11.36 -12.46
C GLU A 74 33.19 -11.55 -11.42
N PHE A 75 33.49 -12.20 -10.29
CA PHE A 75 32.55 -12.27 -9.15
C PHE A 75 32.18 -10.86 -8.68
N GLN A 76 33.15 -9.98 -8.46
CA GLN A 76 32.85 -8.62 -8.01
C GLN A 76 31.93 -7.86 -8.99
N ARG A 77 32.21 -7.93 -10.29
CA ARG A 77 31.40 -7.26 -11.32
C ARG A 77 30.00 -7.85 -11.42
N ALA A 78 29.91 -9.18 -11.56
CA ALA A 78 28.64 -9.87 -11.74
C ALA A 78 27.74 -9.74 -10.50
N MET A 79 28.32 -9.82 -9.30
CA MET A 79 27.55 -9.64 -8.06
C MET A 79 27.03 -8.20 -7.94
N ASN A 80 27.84 -7.18 -8.24
CA ASN A 80 27.36 -5.79 -8.20
C ASN A 80 26.30 -5.45 -9.25
N ALA A 81 26.26 -6.21 -10.36
CA ALA A 81 25.21 -6.08 -11.37
C ALA A 81 23.87 -6.69 -10.91
N LEU A 82 23.91 -7.70 -10.04
CA LEU A 82 22.73 -8.48 -9.62
C LEU A 82 22.24 -8.17 -8.20
N LEU A 83 23.11 -7.65 -7.33
CA LEU A 83 22.77 -7.28 -5.96
C LEU A 83 21.99 -5.95 -5.93
N PRO A 84 21.07 -5.78 -4.97
CA PRO A 84 20.36 -4.52 -4.77
C PRO A 84 21.34 -3.36 -4.57
N PRO A 85 20.98 -2.12 -4.95
CA PRO A 85 21.87 -0.96 -4.82
C PRO A 85 22.48 -0.72 -3.45
N THR A 86 21.79 -1.17 -2.41
CA THR A 86 22.17 -1.09 -1.00
C THR A 86 23.24 -2.10 -0.58
N ILE A 87 23.63 -3.07 -1.43
CA ILE A 87 24.71 -4.03 -1.16
C ILE A 87 25.76 -3.95 -2.28
N ARG A 88 27.02 -3.73 -1.91
CA ARG A 88 28.14 -3.61 -2.85
C ARG A 88 29.33 -4.47 -2.43
N ILE A 89 29.80 -5.27 -3.37
CA ILE A 89 31.07 -5.98 -3.28
C ILE A 89 32.17 -4.98 -3.66
N VAL A 90 32.84 -4.44 -2.65
CA VAL A 90 33.90 -3.44 -2.83
C VAL A 90 35.28 -4.08 -3.06
N GLY A 91 35.43 -5.36 -2.70
CA GLY A 91 36.62 -6.15 -3.03
C GLY A 91 36.30 -7.64 -3.12
N SER A 92 37.04 -8.35 -3.97
CA SER A 92 36.97 -9.80 -4.13
C SER A 92 38.37 -10.33 -4.39
N GLU A 93 38.78 -11.35 -3.65
CA GLU A 93 40.11 -11.94 -3.72
C GLU A 93 40.01 -13.46 -3.66
N GLU A 94 40.80 -14.16 -4.49
CA GLU A 94 41.03 -15.59 -4.29
C GLU A 94 42.08 -15.78 -3.19
N VAL A 95 41.76 -16.62 -2.20
CA VAL A 95 42.55 -16.82 -0.98
C VAL A 95 42.93 -18.28 -0.81
N GLY A 96 43.90 -18.55 0.08
CA GLY A 96 44.30 -19.91 0.41
C GLY A 96 43.20 -20.70 1.13
N PRO A 97 43.29 -22.04 1.14
CA PRO A 97 42.27 -22.92 1.76
C PRO A 97 42.12 -22.69 3.28
N ASP A 98 43.16 -22.17 3.94
CA ASP A 98 43.19 -21.92 5.39
C ASP A 98 42.51 -20.61 5.78
N PHE A 99 42.10 -19.78 4.82
CA PHE A 99 41.42 -18.52 5.12
C PHE A 99 39.96 -18.75 5.53
N HIS A 100 39.57 -18.18 6.68
CA HIS A 100 38.18 -18.14 7.10
C HIS A 100 37.83 -16.74 7.60
N ALA A 101 36.79 -16.11 7.02
CA ALA A 101 36.46 -14.71 7.30
C ALA A 101 36.31 -14.38 8.79
N ARG A 102 35.79 -15.32 9.59
CA ARG A 102 35.63 -15.17 11.05
C ARG A 102 36.89 -15.49 11.85
N TRP A 103 37.59 -16.57 11.52
CA TRP A 103 38.67 -17.10 12.37
C TRP A 103 40.02 -16.45 12.06
N SER A 104 40.19 -15.97 10.83
CA SER A 104 41.36 -15.21 10.41
C SER A 104 41.25 -13.72 10.74
N ALA A 105 40.13 -13.25 11.31
CA ALA A 105 39.93 -11.83 11.64
C ALA A 105 40.77 -11.46 12.89
N ARG A 106 41.59 -10.42 12.77
CA ARG A 106 42.45 -9.92 13.87
C ARG A 106 41.89 -8.68 14.54
N ARG A 107 41.24 -7.80 13.76
CA ARG A 107 40.65 -6.57 14.26
C ARG A 107 39.37 -6.26 13.51
N LYS A 108 38.35 -5.83 14.25
CA LYS A 108 37.13 -5.25 13.72
C LYS A 108 37.02 -3.81 14.20
N THR A 109 36.74 -2.90 13.29
CA THR A 109 36.56 -1.48 13.62
C THR A 109 35.12 -1.09 13.36
N TYR A 110 34.49 -0.50 14.37
CA TYR A 110 33.14 0.06 14.30
C TYR A 110 33.17 1.56 14.53
N ARG A 111 32.22 2.24 13.91
CA ARG A 111 31.99 3.67 14.10
C ARG A 111 30.53 3.90 14.41
N TYR A 112 30.27 4.68 15.45
CA TYR A 112 28.95 5.21 15.73
C TYR A 112 28.96 6.72 15.53
N ARG A 113 28.05 7.23 14.72
CA ARG A 113 27.96 8.66 14.39
C ARG A 113 26.77 9.29 15.12
N LEU A 114 27.04 10.34 15.87
CA LEU A 114 26.02 11.18 16.48
C LEU A 114 26.03 12.53 15.77
N TYR A 115 24.88 12.95 15.25
CA TYR A 115 24.74 14.29 14.67
C TYR A 115 24.26 15.27 15.74
N ARG A 116 25.05 16.33 15.96
CA ARG A 116 24.90 17.32 17.04
C ARG A 116 24.24 18.62 16.55
N GLY A 117 24.13 18.81 15.23
CA GLY A 117 23.47 19.97 14.65
C GLY A 117 21.98 20.05 15.04
N LYS A 118 21.40 21.25 14.95
CA LYS A 118 20.00 21.48 15.35
C LYS A 118 19.00 20.61 14.59
N VAL A 119 19.26 20.40 13.30
CA VAL A 119 18.41 19.61 12.39
C VAL A 119 19.33 18.65 11.64
N VAL A 120 19.07 17.34 11.73
CA VAL A 120 19.85 16.35 10.97
C VAL A 120 19.56 16.47 9.47
N PRO A 121 20.59 16.63 8.61
CA PRO A 121 20.42 16.60 7.18
C PRO A 121 19.80 15.28 6.73
N PRO A 122 18.83 15.28 5.80
CA PRO A 122 18.25 14.03 5.35
C PRO A 122 19.27 13.06 4.70
N ALA A 123 20.40 13.55 4.18
CA ALA A 123 21.45 12.66 3.68
C ALA A 123 22.14 11.85 4.80
N LEU A 124 22.05 12.32 6.05
CA LEU A 124 22.70 11.71 7.21
C LEU A 124 21.71 10.97 8.12
N TRP A 125 20.39 11.20 8.02
CA TRP A 125 19.41 10.68 8.98
C TRP A 125 19.46 9.15 9.15
N ARG A 126 19.73 8.43 8.06
CA ARG A 126 19.90 6.96 8.06
C ARG A 126 21.23 6.48 8.61
N TYR A 127 22.21 7.36 8.81
CA TYR A 127 23.59 6.99 9.13
C TYR A 127 24.10 7.59 10.45
N VAL A 128 23.25 8.33 11.16
CA VAL A 128 23.59 9.02 12.41
C VAL A 128 22.45 8.93 13.40
N LEU A 129 22.79 8.98 14.68
CA LEU A 129 21.83 9.31 15.73
C LEU A 129 21.76 10.83 15.88
N HIS A 130 20.61 11.43 15.58
CA HIS A 130 20.41 12.84 15.87
C HIS A 130 20.28 13.05 17.38
N TYR A 131 21.17 13.86 17.95
CA TYR A 131 21.13 14.21 19.36
C TYR A 131 21.56 15.69 19.50
N PRO A 132 20.63 16.66 19.49
CA PRO A 132 20.96 18.09 19.51
C PRO A 132 21.14 18.69 20.92
N PHE A 133 20.96 17.89 21.98
CA PHE A 133 20.97 18.39 23.37
C PHE A 133 22.38 18.54 23.94
N PRO A 134 22.64 19.42 24.92
CA PRO A 134 23.95 19.55 25.55
C PRO A 134 24.52 18.20 26.02
N LEU A 135 25.82 17.99 25.84
CA LEU A 135 26.59 16.85 26.35
C LEU A 135 27.93 17.35 26.84
N ASP A 136 28.40 16.80 27.95
CA ASP A 136 29.80 16.92 28.39
C ASP A 136 30.67 15.99 27.53
N GLU A 137 31.21 16.51 26.43
CA GLU A 137 32.01 15.73 25.49
C GLU A 137 33.37 15.32 26.05
N ASP A 138 33.89 16.03 27.05
CA ASP A 138 35.16 15.69 27.69
C ASP A 138 35.00 14.53 28.67
N ALA A 139 33.93 14.53 29.47
CA ALA A 139 33.56 13.38 30.29
C ALA A 139 33.28 12.14 29.41
N MET A 140 32.61 12.32 28.26
CA MET A 140 32.41 11.22 27.30
C MET A 140 33.73 10.71 26.70
N ARG A 141 34.70 11.60 26.42
CA ARG A 141 36.03 11.20 25.93
C ARG A 141 36.79 10.41 26.99
N GLU A 142 36.75 10.84 28.25
CA GLU A 142 37.36 10.12 29.36
C GLU A 142 36.73 8.73 29.53
N ALA A 143 35.40 8.65 29.55
CA ALA A 143 34.66 7.39 29.64
C ALA A 143 34.98 6.45 28.45
N ALA A 144 35.13 7.00 27.24
CA ALA A 144 35.48 6.23 26.06
C ALA A 144 36.88 5.58 26.18
N ALA A 145 37.86 6.27 26.79
CA ALA A 145 39.20 5.75 27.00
C ALA A 145 39.23 4.53 27.94
N ARG A 146 38.28 4.46 28.89
CA ARG A 146 38.12 3.34 29.84
C ARG A 146 37.60 2.05 29.20
N PHE A 147 37.15 2.10 27.93
CA PHE A 147 36.86 0.89 27.18
C PHE A 147 38.09 0.14 26.68
N VAL A 148 39.27 0.78 26.64
CA VAL A 148 40.51 0.16 26.14
C VAL A 148 41.05 -0.86 27.14
N GLY A 149 41.54 -2.00 26.63
CA GLY A 149 42.06 -3.10 27.43
C GLY A 149 41.21 -4.37 27.35
N THR A 150 41.50 -5.32 28.23
CA THR A 150 40.77 -6.59 28.35
C THR A 150 39.81 -6.52 29.52
N HIS A 151 38.51 -6.56 29.24
CA HIS A 151 37.46 -6.41 30.25
C HIS A 151 36.31 -7.39 30.02
N ASP A 152 35.51 -7.65 31.05
CA ASP A 152 34.26 -8.42 30.95
C ASP A 152 33.10 -7.50 30.56
N PHE A 153 32.66 -7.58 29.30
CA PHE A 153 31.59 -6.77 28.75
C PHE A 153 30.17 -7.32 29.02
N THR A 154 29.98 -8.17 30.04
CA THR A 154 28.66 -8.74 30.37
C THR A 154 27.58 -7.66 30.56
N ALA A 155 27.91 -6.55 31.21
CA ALA A 155 27.00 -5.42 31.41
C ALA A 155 26.58 -4.74 30.09
N PHE A 156 27.35 -4.92 29.01
CA PHE A 156 27.08 -4.34 27.69
C PHE A 156 26.43 -5.33 26.70
N ALA A 157 26.27 -6.59 27.09
CA ALA A 157 25.61 -7.62 26.28
C ALA A 157 24.08 -7.46 26.25
N ALA A 158 23.42 -8.01 25.23
CA ALA A 158 21.95 -7.96 25.11
C ALA A 158 21.20 -8.77 26.18
N SER A 159 19.97 -8.38 26.52
CA SER A 159 19.09 -9.11 27.45
C SER A 159 18.72 -10.51 26.92
N ALA A 160 18.47 -11.45 27.84
CA ALA A 160 18.40 -12.89 27.57
C ALA A 160 17.13 -13.40 26.84
N ASP A 161 16.26 -12.53 26.33
CA ASP A 161 14.96 -12.91 25.73
C ASP A 161 15.02 -13.28 24.24
N SER A 162 16.21 -13.53 23.68
CA SER A 162 16.35 -13.95 22.28
C SER A 162 17.23 -15.19 22.11
N GLU A 163 16.57 -16.33 21.93
CA GLU A 163 17.05 -17.61 21.39
C GLU A 163 18.28 -18.29 22.04
N VAL A 164 18.19 -19.62 22.08
CA VAL A 164 18.99 -20.59 22.87
C VAL A 164 20.48 -20.71 22.46
N GLU A 165 20.96 -19.95 21.46
CA GLU A 165 22.29 -20.14 20.85
C GLU A 165 23.47 -19.36 21.49
N ASP A 166 23.26 -18.37 22.35
CA ASP A 166 24.34 -17.46 22.81
C ASP A 166 25.00 -17.86 24.16
N ARG A 167 24.70 -19.05 24.72
CA ARG A 167 25.16 -19.47 26.06
C ARG A 167 26.65 -19.86 26.19
N GLU A 168 27.40 -19.94 25.10
CA GLU A 168 28.80 -20.44 25.10
C GLU A 168 29.88 -19.40 24.75
N ARG A 169 29.55 -18.10 24.64
CA ARG A 169 30.54 -17.08 24.26
C ARG A 169 31.08 -16.30 25.44
N SER A 170 32.41 -16.26 25.55
CA SER A 170 33.10 -15.37 26.49
C SER A 170 32.73 -13.91 26.20
N THR A 171 32.32 -13.21 27.25
CA THR A 171 32.11 -11.75 27.28
C THR A 171 33.39 -10.99 27.64
N GLU A 172 34.49 -11.70 27.89
CA GLU A 172 35.81 -11.11 28.05
C GLU A 172 36.35 -10.73 26.67
N LEU A 173 36.47 -9.41 26.42
CA LEU A 173 36.85 -8.86 25.13
C LEU A 173 38.03 -7.92 25.27
N GLU A 174 38.90 -7.98 24.26
CA GLU A 174 40.07 -7.10 24.12
C GLU A 174 39.76 -5.95 23.15
N ILE A 175 39.81 -4.73 23.66
CA ILE A 175 39.63 -3.47 22.92
C ILE A 175 40.99 -2.83 22.70
N TYR A 176 41.36 -2.68 21.43
CA TYR A 176 42.64 -2.07 21.02
C TYR A 176 42.58 -0.54 21.04
N SER A 177 41.43 0.02 20.68
CA SER A 177 41.22 1.46 20.73
C SER A 177 39.75 1.79 20.88
N ALA A 178 39.45 2.85 21.62
CA ALA A 178 38.13 3.44 21.76
C ALA A 178 38.32 4.94 21.89
N GLY A 179 37.57 5.73 21.11
CA GLY A 179 37.74 7.18 21.11
C GLY A 179 36.55 7.90 20.54
N LEU A 180 36.36 9.13 21.00
CA LEU A 180 35.27 10.01 20.61
C LEU A 180 35.85 11.31 20.07
N ALA A 181 35.58 11.61 18.81
CA ALA A 181 36.12 12.80 18.13
C ALA A 181 35.02 13.56 17.42
N ARG A 182 35.16 14.88 17.31
CA ARG A 182 34.30 15.66 16.41
C ARG A 182 34.73 15.48 14.96
N SER A 183 33.78 15.54 14.05
CA SER A 183 34.03 15.71 12.61
C SER A 183 34.64 17.08 12.32
N GLU A 184 35.23 17.23 11.13
CA GLU A 184 35.90 18.48 10.71
C GLU A 184 34.94 19.68 10.63
N ASP A 185 33.68 19.44 10.25
CA ASP A 185 32.60 20.45 10.26
C ASP A 185 32.06 20.75 11.67
N GLY A 186 32.50 20.00 12.67
CA GLY A 186 32.04 20.09 14.05
C GLY A 186 30.60 19.65 14.27
N GLU A 187 29.88 19.15 13.26
CA GLU A 187 28.45 18.82 13.40
C GLU A 187 28.20 17.40 13.86
N GLU A 188 29.20 16.52 13.81
CA GLU A 188 29.13 15.15 14.30
C GLU A 188 30.09 14.88 15.45
N LEU A 189 29.64 14.02 16.36
CA LEU A 189 30.45 13.38 17.37
C LEU A 189 30.54 11.90 17.01
N VAL A 190 31.75 11.41 16.75
CA VAL A 190 32.00 10.11 16.15
C VAL A 190 32.73 9.24 17.16
N PHE A 191 32.06 8.19 17.65
CA PHE A 191 32.66 7.16 18.47
C PHE A 191 33.28 6.09 17.56
N THR A 192 34.57 5.84 17.68
CA THR A 192 35.26 4.77 16.95
C THR A 192 35.84 3.78 17.95
N VAL A 193 35.57 2.50 17.73
CA VAL A 193 36.08 1.42 18.57
C VAL A 193 36.66 0.30 17.71
N SER A 194 37.82 -0.23 18.11
CA SER A 194 38.44 -1.38 17.47
C SER A 194 38.89 -2.42 18.48
N GLY A 195 38.73 -3.69 18.14
CA GLY A 195 38.95 -4.81 19.04
C GLY A 195 38.93 -6.15 18.31
N ARG A 196 39.28 -7.23 19.02
CA ARG A 196 39.38 -8.57 18.42
C ARG A 196 38.03 -9.13 18.01
N SER A 197 37.01 -8.90 18.83
CA SER A 197 35.63 -9.28 18.57
C SER A 197 34.70 -8.45 19.44
N PHE A 198 33.49 -8.19 18.93
CA PHE A 198 32.40 -7.55 19.66
C PHE A 198 31.16 -8.40 19.46
N LEU A 199 30.34 -8.56 20.49
CA LEU A 199 29.05 -9.23 20.36
C LEU A 199 27.98 -8.28 19.79
N ARG A 200 26.91 -8.90 19.29
CA ARG A 200 25.67 -8.25 18.86
C ARG A 200 25.22 -7.24 19.93
N TYR A 201 24.79 -6.04 19.53
CA TYR A 201 24.35 -4.92 20.39
C TYR A 201 25.39 -4.19 21.27
N MET A 202 26.58 -4.72 21.49
CA MET A 202 27.52 -4.14 22.49
C MET A 202 27.95 -2.70 22.19
N VAL A 203 28.35 -2.40 20.95
CA VAL A 203 28.82 -1.05 20.57
C VAL A 203 27.73 0.00 20.78
N ARG A 204 26.47 -0.36 20.52
CA ARG A 204 25.32 0.54 20.74
C ARG A 204 25.08 0.76 22.24
N LYS A 205 25.22 -0.27 23.06
CA LYS A 205 25.13 -0.17 24.51
C LYS A 205 26.27 0.68 25.10
N MET A 206 27.50 0.57 24.57
CA MET A 206 28.62 1.44 24.91
C MET A 206 28.29 2.90 24.61
N VAL A 207 27.78 3.20 23.40
CA VAL A 207 27.41 4.57 23.01
C VAL A 207 26.28 5.14 23.87
N GLY A 208 25.28 4.34 24.22
CA GLY A 208 24.24 4.78 25.15
C GLY A 208 24.75 5.08 26.55
N THR A 209 25.73 4.30 27.01
CA THR A 209 26.45 4.56 28.28
C THR A 209 27.23 5.87 28.19
N LEU A 210 27.93 6.12 27.08
CA LEU A 210 28.60 7.39 26.83
C LEU A 210 27.59 8.55 26.81
N LEU A 211 26.41 8.39 26.21
CA LEU A 211 25.36 9.42 26.24
C LEU A 211 24.89 9.72 27.66
N ASP A 212 24.75 8.72 28.52
CA ASP A 212 24.38 8.92 29.92
C ASP A 212 25.51 9.59 30.72
N VAL A 213 26.79 9.32 30.41
CA VAL A 213 27.93 10.09 30.92
C VAL A 213 27.85 11.56 30.47
N GLY A 214 27.67 11.81 29.18
CA GLY A 214 27.56 13.17 28.66
C GLY A 214 26.36 13.96 29.19
N ARG A 215 25.31 13.27 29.66
CA ARG A 215 24.15 13.87 30.34
C ARG A 215 24.38 14.11 31.84
N GLY A 216 25.50 13.66 32.40
CA GLY A 216 25.79 13.71 33.84
C GLY A 216 25.03 12.67 34.68
N ARG A 217 24.44 11.64 34.05
CA ARG A 217 23.76 10.55 34.77
C ARG A 217 24.72 9.49 35.29
N LEU A 218 25.85 9.34 34.61
CA LEU A 218 26.98 8.50 35.00
C LEU A 218 28.24 9.35 35.00
N LYS A 219 29.23 8.96 35.80
CA LYS A 219 30.58 9.52 35.76
C LYS A 219 31.49 8.64 34.89
N PRO A 220 32.59 9.17 34.35
CA PRO A 220 33.56 8.36 33.61
C PRO A 220 34.03 7.13 34.40
N GLU A 221 34.30 7.27 35.70
CA GLU A 221 34.75 6.16 36.56
C GLU A 221 33.70 5.06 36.76
N ASP A 222 32.42 5.33 36.48
CA ASP A 222 31.37 4.31 36.60
C ASP A 222 31.50 3.22 35.53
N ILE A 223 32.26 3.45 34.45
CA ILE A 223 32.58 2.40 33.44
C ILE A 223 33.30 1.22 34.09
N ASP A 224 34.24 1.48 35.00
CA ASP A 224 35.00 0.44 35.69
C ASP A 224 34.09 -0.41 36.60
N ARG A 225 33.13 0.25 37.27
CA ARG A 225 32.10 -0.40 38.09
C ARG A 225 31.11 -1.24 37.27
N LEU A 226 30.89 -0.90 35.99
CA LEU A 226 30.05 -1.70 35.10
C LEU A 226 30.69 -3.05 34.77
N TYR A 227 32.03 -3.10 34.62
CA TYR A 227 32.73 -4.38 34.45
C TYR A 227 32.62 -5.27 35.68
N GLU A 228 32.78 -4.68 36.88
CA GLU A 228 32.68 -5.40 38.15
C GLU A 228 31.28 -5.93 38.43
N SER A 229 30.26 -5.09 38.23
CA SER A 229 28.87 -5.43 38.57
C SER A 229 28.22 -6.44 37.63
N LYS A 230 28.68 -6.50 36.36
CA LYS A 230 28.11 -7.34 35.30
C LYS A 230 26.60 -7.15 35.07
N ASP A 231 26.02 -6.09 35.64
CA ASP A 231 24.60 -5.83 35.64
C ASP A 231 24.22 -4.98 34.42
N ARG A 232 23.50 -5.62 33.49
CA ARG A 232 23.07 -5.00 32.22
C ARG A 232 22.12 -3.83 32.41
N SER A 233 21.42 -3.75 33.55
CA SER A 233 20.49 -2.67 33.87
C SER A 233 21.20 -1.36 34.21
N LYS A 234 22.47 -1.43 34.63
CA LYS A 234 23.27 -0.26 35.04
C LYS A 234 23.97 0.42 33.87
N ALA A 235 24.15 -0.27 32.75
CA ALA A 235 24.68 0.32 31.52
C ALA A 235 23.60 1.13 30.78
N GLY A 236 24.01 2.20 30.08
CA GLY A 236 23.10 3.09 29.36
C GLY A 236 22.27 2.38 28.28
N PRO A 237 21.25 3.02 27.69
CA PRO A 237 20.31 2.35 26.79
C PRO A 237 20.97 1.86 25.49
N THR A 238 20.40 0.85 24.84
CA THR A 238 20.85 0.46 23.49
C THR A 238 20.36 1.50 22.47
N VAL A 239 21.27 2.34 21.97
CA VAL A 239 20.92 3.39 20.98
C VAL A 239 20.49 2.79 19.63
N PRO A 240 19.77 3.50 18.75
CA PRO A 240 19.35 3.00 17.43
C PRO A 240 20.48 2.42 16.55
N PRO A 241 20.18 1.50 15.61
CA PRO A 241 21.22 0.86 14.80
C PRO A 241 21.78 1.75 13.67
N GLN A 242 20.99 2.72 13.20
CA GLN A 242 21.31 3.59 12.06
C GLN A 242 22.60 4.42 12.24
N GLY A 243 23.00 4.71 13.48
CA GLY A 243 24.27 5.39 13.74
C GLY A 243 25.49 4.49 13.62
N LEU A 244 25.32 3.16 13.64
CA LEU A 244 26.40 2.19 13.71
C LEU A 244 26.81 1.67 12.33
N VAL A 245 28.11 1.74 12.05
CA VAL A 245 28.73 1.24 10.84
C VAL A 245 29.91 0.33 11.18
N MET A 246 29.93 -0.89 10.65
CA MET A 246 31.15 -1.71 10.63
C MET A 246 32.08 -1.18 9.55
N VAL A 247 33.17 -0.53 9.94
CA VAL A 247 34.07 0.17 9.00
C VAL A 247 34.97 -0.80 8.27
N ALA A 248 35.61 -1.72 8.99
CA ALA A 248 36.58 -2.63 8.42
C ALA A 248 36.80 -3.88 9.27
N VAL A 249 37.21 -4.96 8.61
CA VAL A 249 37.73 -6.18 9.23
C VAL A 249 39.13 -6.42 8.69
N GLN A 250 40.11 -6.47 9.58
CA GLN A 250 41.51 -6.71 9.22
C GLN A 250 41.84 -8.19 9.39
N HIS A 251 42.52 -8.72 8.39
CA HIS A 251 43.07 -10.08 8.33
C HIS A 251 44.58 -9.97 8.07
N ASP A 252 45.36 -10.95 8.51
CA ASP A 252 46.78 -11.04 8.10
C ASP A 252 46.85 -11.22 6.57
N GLN A 253 47.86 -10.66 5.90
CA GLN A 253 47.96 -10.74 4.44
C GLN A 253 47.92 -12.20 3.97
N PRO A 254 47.12 -12.53 2.93
CA PRO A 254 47.07 -13.90 2.42
C PRO A 254 48.40 -14.28 1.77
N LEU A 255 48.96 -15.43 2.18
CA LEU A 255 50.10 -16.08 1.54
C LEU A 255 49.80 -16.27 0.05
N ARG A 256 50.40 -15.43 -0.80
CA ARG A 256 50.31 -15.50 -2.26
C ARG A 256 51.01 -16.77 -2.76
N ARG A 257 50.31 -17.60 -3.55
CA ARG A 257 50.92 -18.69 -4.33
C ARG A 257 51.54 -18.13 -5.62
N ASN A 258 52.72 -18.66 -5.98
CA ASN A 258 53.70 -18.13 -6.94
C ASN A 258 53.28 -18.02 -8.43
N ARG A 259 53.62 -16.85 -9.00
CA ARG A 259 54.17 -16.46 -10.34
C ARG A 259 53.77 -17.15 -11.66
N ARG A 260 53.54 -16.30 -12.69
CA ARG A 260 54.37 -16.23 -13.94
C ARG A 260 54.42 -14.80 -14.52
N ALA A 261 55.59 -14.45 -15.08
CA ALA A 261 56.06 -13.13 -15.55
C ALA A 261 55.51 -12.75 -16.95
N VAL A 262 55.57 -11.49 -17.45
CA VAL A 262 56.69 -10.76 -18.14
C VAL A 262 56.08 -9.44 -18.72
N PRO A 263 56.77 -8.32 -19.10
CA PRO A 263 57.99 -7.62 -18.63
C PRO A 263 57.79 -6.11 -18.29
N LYS A 264 58.88 -5.48 -17.81
CA LYS A 264 59.06 -4.08 -17.38
C LYS A 264 59.47 -3.10 -18.50
N HIS A 265 59.09 -1.83 -18.39
CA HIS A 265 59.86 -0.61 -18.75
C HIS A 265 59.18 0.60 -18.07
N ARG A 266 59.83 1.65 -17.57
CA ARG A 266 61.21 2.01 -17.20
C ARG A 266 61.04 3.25 -16.30
N ALA A 267 61.77 3.33 -15.19
CA ALA A 267 61.73 4.47 -14.27
C ALA A 267 62.76 5.55 -14.65
N LEU A 268 62.41 6.80 -14.36
CA LEU A 268 63.22 8.02 -14.14
C LEU A 268 62.19 9.08 -13.72
N GLY A 269 62.30 9.91 -12.68
CA GLY A 269 63.30 10.22 -11.68
C GLY A 269 62.66 11.27 -10.74
N SER A 270 63.27 11.46 -9.58
CA SER A 270 62.85 12.31 -8.44
C SER A 270 62.46 13.76 -8.78
N LEU A 271 61.57 14.38 -7.98
CA LEU A 271 61.96 15.36 -6.94
C LEU A 271 60.73 15.99 -6.27
N CYS A 272 60.87 16.15 -4.96
CA CYS A 272 59.94 16.74 -4.01
C CYS A 272 59.74 18.24 -4.26
N ARG A 273 58.49 18.75 -4.23
CA ARG A 273 58.14 20.06 -3.64
C ARG A 273 56.62 20.26 -3.53
N ARG A 274 56.23 20.72 -2.33
CA ARG A 274 54.89 21.17 -1.92
C ARG A 274 54.26 22.14 -2.93
N LYS A 275 53.03 21.85 -3.38
CA LYS A 275 52.04 22.85 -3.77
C LYS A 275 50.65 22.38 -3.35
N SER A 276 49.94 23.31 -2.74
CA SER A 276 48.54 23.25 -2.31
C SER A 276 47.65 22.70 -3.41
N VAL A 277 47.00 21.57 -3.13
CA VAL A 277 45.90 21.06 -3.94
C VAL A 277 44.66 21.84 -3.51
N ARG A 278 44.18 22.71 -4.39
CA ARG A 278 42.78 23.15 -4.38
C ARG A 278 41.93 21.89 -4.56
N ILE A 279 41.27 21.46 -3.50
CA ILE A 279 40.23 20.44 -3.59
C ILE A 279 39.02 21.13 -4.24
N PRO A 280 38.45 20.57 -5.32
CA PRO A 280 37.30 21.16 -5.97
C PRO A 280 36.14 21.22 -4.97
N VAL A 281 35.38 22.33 -5.00
CA VAL A 281 34.08 22.43 -4.34
C VAL A 281 33.27 21.21 -4.76
N MET A 282 33.13 20.22 -3.87
CA MET A 282 32.22 19.12 -4.08
C MET A 282 30.83 19.72 -4.07
N ALA A 283 30.20 19.71 -5.24
CA ALA A 283 28.79 20.00 -5.43
C ALA A 283 27.97 19.29 -4.34
N ALA A 284 27.01 20.01 -3.78
CA ALA A 284 26.02 19.50 -2.84
C ALA A 284 25.57 18.10 -3.26
N THR A 285 25.95 17.09 -2.48
CA THR A 285 25.60 15.70 -2.76
C THR A 285 24.13 15.53 -2.39
N ALA A 286 23.28 15.51 -3.41
CA ALA A 286 21.84 15.33 -3.30
C ALA A 286 21.51 14.09 -2.46
N ILE A 287 20.56 14.27 -1.54
CA ILE A 287 19.90 13.19 -0.78
C ILE A 287 19.38 12.16 -1.79
N PRO A 288 19.61 10.84 -1.61
CA PRO A 288 18.87 9.85 -2.36
C PRO A 288 17.41 9.92 -1.91
N ILE A 289 16.56 10.57 -2.69
CA ILE A 289 15.11 10.53 -2.52
C ILE A 289 14.71 9.08 -2.85
N ASP A 290 14.17 8.34 -1.87
CA ASP A 290 13.50 7.08 -2.20
C ASP A 290 12.29 7.44 -3.07
N THR A 291 12.32 7.00 -4.31
CA THR A 291 11.42 7.48 -5.36
C THR A 291 10.68 6.32 -6.00
N LEU A 292 9.41 6.57 -6.31
CA LEU A 292 8.59 5.72 -7.15
C LEU A 292 8.83 6.12 -8.61
N PRO A 293 9.26 5.18 -9.48
CA PRO A 293 9.35 5.46 -10.89
C PRO A 293 7.95 5.53 -11.50
N SER A 294 7.61 6.67 -12.08
CA SER A 294 6.50 6.80 -13.01
C SER A 294 6.95 6.19 -14.33
N ILE A 295 6.36 5.05 -14.73
CA ILE A 295 6.80 4.28 -15.90
C ILE A 295 5.70 4.31 -16.95
N ASN A 296 6.08 4.58 -18.20
CA ASN A 296 5.18 4.40 -19.33
C ASN A 296 5.04 2.91 -19.65
N PRO A 297 3.84 2.30 -19.49
CA PRO A 297 3.68 0.88 -19.71
C PRO A 297 3.82 0.48 -21.19
N ALA A 298 3.66 1.39 -22.15
CA ALA A 298 3.86 1.08 -23.57
C ALA A 298 5.35 0.93 -23.91
N THR A 299 6.19 1.79 -23.36
CA THR A 299 7.61 1.89 -23.76
C THR A 299 8.60 1.36 -22.71
N GLY A 300 8.16 1.21 -21.46
CA GLY A 300 9.03 0.95 -20.30
C GLY A 300 9.86 2.17 -19.86
N GLN A 301 9.66 3.34 -20.47
CA GLN A 301 10.40 4.56 -20.14
C GLN A 301 10.01 5.07 -18.75
N VAL A 302 11.02 5.40 -17.93
CA VAL A 302 10.81 6.16 -16.69
C VAL A 302 10.58 7.64 -17.05
N LEU A 303 9.39 8.14 -16.76
CA LEU A 303 8.93 9.49 -17.10
C LEU A 303 9.27 10.50 -16.00
N ALA A 304 9.19 10.08 -14.75
CA ALA A 304 9.45 10.88 -13.57
C ALA A 304 9.82 9.99 -12.39
N LEU A 305 10.51 10.57 -11.42
CA LEU A 305 10.76 9.97 -10.12
C LEU A 305 9.96 10.76 -9.09
N ILE A 306 8.97 10.13 -8.48
CA ILE A 306 8.06 10.77 -7.52
C ILE A 306 8.49 10.37 -6.11
N GLU A 307 8.56 11.33 -5.19
CA GLU A 307 8.93 11.06 -3.81
C GLU A 307 7.97 10.04 -3.18
N LYS A 308 8.54 8.94 -2.68
CA LYS A 308 7.81 7.94 -1.92
C LYS A 308 7.59 8.46 -0.51
N THR A 309 6.38 8.28 0.03
CA THR A 309 6.09 8.54 1.44
C THR A 309 6.68 7.43 2.30
N PRO A 310 7.62 7.72 3.21
CA PRO A 310 8.11 6.73 4.16
C PRO A 310 6.97 6.24 5.08
N PRO A 311 6.79 4.93 5.29
CA PRO A 311 5.74 4.39 6.15
C PRO A 311 5.70 5.01 7.56
N GLU A 312 6.87 5.33 8.12
CA GLU A 312 7.03 5.90 9.46
C GLU A 312 6.41 7.30 9.61
N ILE A 313 6.19 8.04 8.51
CA ILE A 313 5.54 9.37 8.56
C ILE A 313 4.07 9.33 8.21
N VAL A 314 3.50 8.17 7.82
CA VAL A 314 2.08 8.07 7.46
C VAL A 314 1.18 8.38 8.66
N ALA A 315 1.55 7.94 9.86
CA ALA A 315 0.82 8.26 11.09
C ALA A 315 0.78 9.77 11.38
N ARG A 316 1.81 10.51 10.97
CA ARG A 316 1.81 11.98 11.06
C ARG A 316 0.80 12.59 10.08
N ALA A 317 0.70 12.08 8.86
CA ALA A 317 -0.32 12.55 7.90
C ALA A 317 -1.74 12.36 8.43
N VAL A 318 -2.04 11.20 9.04
CA VAL A 318 -3.33 10.95 9.69
C VAL A 318 -3.56 11.89 10.88
N THR A 319 -2.53 12.11 11.71
CA THR A 319 -2.61 13.06 12.84
C THR A 319 -2.94 14.48 12.37
N LEU A 320 -2.27 14.97 11.32
CA LEU A 320 -2.50 16.30 10.77
C LEU A 320 -3.90 16.42 10.13
N ALA A 321 -4.33 15.42 9.36
CA ALA A 321 -5.68 15.36 8.80
C ALA A 321 -6.75 15.38 9.92
N ARG A 322 -6.52 14.64 11.00
CA ARG A 322 -7.41 14.61 12.17
C ARG A 322 -7.47 15.95 12.88
N ALA A 323 -6.37 16.70 12.94
CA ALA A 323 -6.34 18.05 13.51
C ALA A 323 -7.06 19.08 12.63
N ALA A 324 -7.00 18.94 11.29
CA ALA A 324 -7.67 19.84 10.35
C ALA A 324 -9.20 19.61 10.27
N GLN A 325 -9.65 18.38 10.51
CA GLN A 325 -11.03 17.95 10.29
C GLN A 325 -12.09 18.75 11.09
N PRO A 326 -11.94 19.03 12.40
CA PRO A 326 -12.98 19.72 13.17
C PRO A 326 -13.30 21.10 12.62
N GLY A 327 -12.26 21.87 12.22
CA GLY A 327 -12.45 23.18 11.61
C GLY A 327 -13.23 23.10 10.29
N TRP A 328 -12.98 22.07 9.49
CA TRP A 328 -13.70 21.84 8.24
C TRP A 328 -15.15 21.38 8.44
N ALA A 329 -15.41 20.58 9.47
CA ALA A 329 -16.77 20.13 9.81
C ALA A 329 -17.69 21.30 10.23
N GLN A 330 -17.14 22.32 10.89
CA GLN A 330 -17.87 23.52 11.32
C GLN A 330 -18.27 24.45 10.18
N ILE A 331 -17.55 24.41 9.04
CA ILE A 331 -17.92 25.16 7.84
C ILE A 331 -19.27 24.68 7.32
N SER A 332 -20.12 25.58 6.82
CA SER A 332 -21.43 25.16 6.32
C SER A 332 -21.29 24.25 5.11
N ILE A 333 -22.21 23.29 4.93
CA ILE A 333 -22.20 22.41 3.74
C ILE A 333 -22.26 23.22 2.44
N ARG A 334 -22.89 24.40 2.46
CA ARG A 334 -22.96 25.31 1.32
C ARG A 334 -21.58 25.83 0.91
N GLU A 335 -20.76 26.21 1.88
CA GLU A 335 -19.38 26.65 1.65
C GLU A 335 -18.48 25.49 1.21
N ARG A 336 -18.68 24.28 1.78
CA ARG A 336 -17.99 23.08 1.29
C ARG A 336 -18.34 22.76 -0.17
N CYS A 337 -19.61 22.89 -0.55
CA CYS A 337 -20.05 22.78 -1.94
C CYS A 337 -19.44 23.88 -2.84
N GLN A 338 -19.20 25.10 -2.34
CA GLN A 338 -18.47 26.13 -3.10
C GLN A 338 -17.00 25.74 -3.33
N ARG A 339 -16.34 25.09 -2.36
CA ARG A 339 -14.99 24.54 -2.56
C ARG A 339 -14.96 23.42 -3.59
N LEU A 340 -15.99 22.57 -3.66
CA LEU A 340 -16.13 21.59 -4.76
C LEU A 340 -16.25 22.25 -6.14
N ARG A 341 -16.98 23.37 -6.27
CA ARG A 341 -17.06 24.10 -7.55
C ARG A 341 -15.68 24.62 -7.99
N LYS A 342 -14.89 25.13 -7.05
CA LYS A 342 -13.49 25.53 -7.31
C LYS A 342 -12.62 24.34 -7.71
N LEU A 343 -12.77 23.20 -7.04
CA LEU A 343 -12.07 21.97 -7.41
C LEU A 343 -12.37 21.55 -8.85
N ARG A 344 -13.65 21.59 -9.25
CA ARG A 344 -14.08 21.32 -10.62
C ARG A 344 -13.43 22.28 -11.62
N GLU A 345 -13.36 23.58 -11.30
CA GLU A 345 -12.67 24.57 -12.13
C GLU A 345 -11.17 24.26 -12.27
N CYS A 346 -10.48 23.95 -11.17
CA CYS A 346 -9.08 23.52 -11.19
C CYS A 346 -8.87 22.27 -12.05
N MET A 347 -9.74 21.26 -11.93
CA MET A 347 -9.69 20.06 -12.78
C MET A 347 -9.87 20.39 -14.26
N MET A 348 -10.81 21.27 -14.60
CA MET A 348 -11.07 21.67 -15.99
C MET A 348 -9.89 22.42 -16.62
N VAL A 349 -9.24 23.30 -15.83
CA VAL A 349 -8.02 24.01 -16.24
C VAL A 349 -6.87 23.02 -16.45
N SER A 350 -6.65 22.10 -15.51
CA SER A 350 -5.59 21.09 -15.57
C SER A 350 -5.92 19.86 -16.43
N ARG A 351 -7.07 19.79 -17.11
CA ARG A 351 -7.56 18.58 -17.78
C ARG A 351 -6.55 17.92 -18.73
N ASN A 352 -5.75 18.71 -19.45
CA ASN A 352 -4.76 18.18 -20.38
C ASN A 352 -3.59 17.54 -19.63
N GLU A 353 -3.08 18.19 -18.58
CA GLU A 353 -2.04 17.65 -17.70
C GLU A 353 -2.49 16.37 -17.01
N LEU A 354 -3.75 16.34 -16.55
CA LEU A 354 -4.38 15.15 -15.97
C LEU A 354 -4.47 14.02 -17.00
N ALA A 355 -4.96 14.31 -18.21
CA ALA A 355 -5.08 13.32 -19.28
C ALA A 355 -3.72 12.75 -19.67
N ASP A 356 -2.73 13.62 -19.80
CA ASP A 356 -1.35 13.22 -20.12
C ASP A 356 -0.79 12.31 -19.02
N ALA A 357 -1.03 12.61 -17.75
CA ALA A 357 -0.59 11.74 -16.65
C ALA A 357 -1.27 10.36 -16.72
N VAL A 358 -2.59 10.31 -16.91
CA VAL A 358 -3.33 9.04 -17.01
C VAL A 358 -2.84 8.21 -18.19
N VAL A 359 -2.76 8.79 -19.39
CA VAL A 359 -2.31 8.09 -20.60
C VAL A 359 -0.91 7.53 -20.40
N ASN A 360 -0.02 8.37 -19.86
CA ASN A 360 1.38 8.00 -19.72
C ASN A 360 1.63 6.98 -18.61
N GLU A 361 0.83 6.92 -17.55
CA GLU A 361 1.07 5.96 -16.44
C GLU A 361 0.21 4.70 -16.52
N SER A 362 -0.97 4.77 -17.15
CA SER A 362 -1.86 3.60 -17.31
C SER A 362 -1.81 2.97 -18.70
N GLY A 363 -1.32 3.70 -19.72
CA GLY A 363 -1.24 3.24 -21.10
C GLY A 363 -2.53 3.38 -21.91
N LYS A 364 -3.66 3.74 -21.27
CA LYS A 364 -4.95 3.83 -21.97
C LYS A 364 -4.97 4.93 -23.03
N PRO A 365 -5.77 4.77 -24.11
CA PRO A 365 -5.97 5.83 -25.09
C PRO A 365 -6.43 7.15 -24.46
N ARG A 366 -5.98 8.28 -25.02
CA ARG A 366 -6.34 9.62 -24.52
C ARG A 366 -7.85 9.84 -24.38
N VAL A 367 -8.64 9.35 -25.33
CA VAL A 367 -10.11 9.49 -25.28
C VAL A 367 -10.70 8.78 -24.05
N GLU A 368 -10.17 7.60 -23.68
CA GLU A 368 -10.58 6.89 -22.47
C GLU A 368 -10.16 7.65 -21.21
N ALA A 369 -8.96 8.25 -21.17
CA ALA A 369 -8.55 9.09 -20.04
C ALA A 369 -9.48 10.31 -19.85
N LEU A 370 -9.93 10.92 -20.95
CA LEU A 370 -10.86 12.05 -20.89
C LEU A 370 -12.24 11.65 -20.35
N PHE A 371 -12.83 10.57 -20.87
CA PHE A 371 -14.19 10.17 -20.51
C PHE A 371 -14.28 9.29 -19.26
N ALA A 372 -13.35 8.39 -19.04
CA ALA A 372 -13.43 7.40 -17.95
C ALA A 372 -12.69 7.83 -16.69
N ASP A 373 -11.82 8.85 -16.75
CA ASP A 373 -11.15 9.41 -15.57
C ASP A 373 -11.59 10.85 -15.30
N ILE A 374 -11.34 11.76 -16.26
CA ILE A 374 -11.50 13.19 -16.02
C ILE A 374 -12.96 13.62 -15.97
N PHE A 375 -13.78 13.15 -16.91
CA PHE A 375 -15.22 13.42 -16.91
C PHE A 375 -15.88 12.90 -15.63
N VAL A 376 -15.58 11.66 -15.20
CA VAL A 376 -16.14 11.08 -13.96
C VAL A 376 -15.78 11.91 -12.73
N ALA A 377 -14.53 12.38 -12.62
CA ALA A 377 -14.11 13.24 -11.52
C ALA A 377 -14.81 14.62 -11.55
N LEU A 378 -14.94 15.23 -12.73
CA LEU A 378 -15.65 16.50 -12.93
C LEU A 378 -17.14 16.38 -12.60
N ASP A 379 -17.77 15.31 -13.06
CA ASP A 379 -19.19 15.03 -12.85
C ASP A 379 -19.48 14.79 -11.36
N SER A 380 -18.66 14.00 -10.67
CA SER A 380 -18.76 13.82 -9.22
C SER A 380 -18.66 15.15 -8.45
N ALA A 381 -17.72 16.01 -8.83
CA ALA A 381 -17.58 17.33 -8.19
C ALA A 381 -18.81 18.22 -8.45
N GLU A 382 -19.32 18.24 -9.68
CA GLU A 382 -20.51 19.01 -10.04
C GLU A 382 -21.75 18.49 -9.31
N TYR A 383 -21.97 17.18 -9.35
CA TYR A 383 -23.09 16.49 -8.73
C TYR A 383 -23.13 16.78 -7.23
N TRP A 384 -22.01 16.60 -6.51
CA TRP A 384 -21.98 16.83 -5.06
C TRP A 384 -22.01 18.31 -4.69
N ALA A 385 -21.47 19.20 -5.52
CA ALA A 385 -21.62 20.64 -5.32
C ALA A 385 -23.08 21.11 -5.38
N ARG A 386 -23.92 20.42 -6.15
CA ARG A 386 -25.37 20.70 -6.27
C ARG A 386 -26.21 19.96 -5.23
N ASN A 387 -25.90 18.70 -4.95
CA ASN A 387 -26.83 17.79 -4.28
C ASN A 387 -26.48 17.45 -2.82
N ALA A 388 -25.24 17.65 -2.36
CA ALA A 388 -24.81 17.20 -1.02
C ALA A 388 -25.64 17.81 0.12
N ALA A 389 -26.00 19.10 0.02
CA ALA A 389 -26.82 19.77 1.03
C ALA A 389 -28.22 19.15 1.19
N ALA A 390 -28.84 18.75 0.07
CA ALA A 390 -30.14 18.08 0.10
C ALA A 390 -30.00 16.63 0.59
N ALA A 391 -28.92 15.94 0.20
CA ALA A 391 -28.67 14.55 0.54
C ALA A 391 -28.38 14.32 2.03
N LEU A 392 -27.75 15.30 2.71
CA LEU A 392 -27.39 15.26 4.14
C LEU A 392 -28.31 16.11 5.01
N ARG A 393 -29.48 16.52 4.51
CA ARG A 393 -30.45 17.27 5.31
C ARG A 393 -30.92 16.42 6.49
N ARG A 394 -31.29 17.08 7.60
CA ARG A 394 -31.96 16.44 8.74
C ARG A 394 -33.24 15.75 8.26
N GLU A 395 -33.43 14.50 8.66
CA GLU A 395 -34.58 13.68 8.27
C GLU A 395 -35.47 13.39 9.47
N ARG A 396 -36.78 13.59 9.33
CA ARG A 396 -37.74 13.27 10.40
C ARG A 396 -37.97 11.76 10.45
N VAL A 397 -37.95 11.19 11.65
CA VAL A 397 -38.32 9.79 11.91
C VAL A 397 -39.73 9.76 12.50
N PRO A 398 -40.77 9.40 11.72
CA PRO A 398 -42.12 9.31 12.24
C PRO A 398 -42.25 8.11 13.18
N HIS A 399 -42.76 8.34 14.40
CA HIS A 399 -43.10 7.28 15.33
C HIS A 399 -44.49 6.73 15.04
N HIS A 400 -44.60 5.45 14.69
CA HIS A 400 -45.90 4.79 14.53
C HIS A 400 -46.53 4.46 15.90
N ASN A 401 -45.70 4.03 16.87
CA ASN A 401 -46.11 3.66 18.23
C ASN A 401 -46.76 4.84 18.96
N ILE A 402 -47.99 4.65 19.46
CA ILE A 402 -48.76 5.67 20.18
C ILE A 402 -48.00 6.14 21.45
N ALA A 403 -47.32 5.24 22.16
CA ALA A 403 -46.55 5.57 23.37
C ALA A 403 -45.39 6.55 23.11
N ALA A 404 -44.92 6.65 21.86
CA ALA A 404 -43.84 7.54 21.47
C ALA A 404 -44.32 8.85 20.82
N LYS A 405 -45.63 9.09 20.68
CA LYS A 405 -46.17 10.27 19.96
C LYS A 405 -45.86 11.61 20.62
N ALA A 406 -45.57 11.62 21.91
CA ALA A 406 -45.10 12.80 22.62
C ALA A 406 -43.63 13.15 22.30
N LYS A 407 -42.93 12.33 21.51
CA LYS A 407 -41.52 12.52 21.14
C LYS A 407 -41.40 13.01 19.70
N SER A 408 -40.26 13.64 19.40
CA SER A 408 -39.90 14.16 18.09
C SER A 408 -38.55 13.61 17.67
N GLY A 409 -38.57 12.59 16.82
CA GLY A 409 -37.40 11.86 16.35
C GLY A 409 -36.83 12.42 15.04
N HIS A 410 -35.52 12.57 14.96
CA HIS A 410 -34.83 12.99 13.73
C HIS A 410 -33.49 12.28 13.55
N LEU A 411 -33.11 12.02 12.30
CA LEU A 411 -31.75 11.67 11.92
C LEU A 411 -30.97 12.92 11.52
N VAL A 412 -29.76 13.03 12.05
CA VAL A 412 -28.72 13.94 11.56
C VAL A 412 -27.52 13.12 11.10
N TYR A 413 -26.74 13.67 10.17
CA TYR A 413 -25.62 12.98 9.55
C TYR A 413 -24.33 13.71 9.91
N GLU A 414 -23.49 13.06 10.70
CA GLU A 414 -22.23 13.65 11.18
C GLU A 414 -21.04 13.05 10.42
N PRO A 415 -19.99 13.83 10.12
CA PRO A 415 -18.77 13.26 9.53
C PRO A 415 -18.14 12.23 10.48
N LEU A 416 -17.52 11.21 9.91
CA LEU A 416 -16.81 10.16 10.64
C LEU A 416 -15.50 10.65 11.26
N GLY A 417 -14.82 11.58 10.58
CA GLY A 417 -13.49 12.08 10.98
C GLY A 417 -12.49 11.97 9.83
N VAL A 418 -11.49 11.12 9.97
CA VAL A 418 -10.47 10.83 8.94
C VAL A 418 -10.82 9.56 8.18
N ILE A 419 -11.03 9.69 6.87
CA ILE A 419 -11.24 8.55 5.97
C ILE A 419 -9.95 8.27 5.22
N ALA A 420 -9.45 7.04 5.33
CA ALA A 420 -8.36 6.55 4.52
C ALA A 420 -8.90 6.00 3.21
N ILE A 421 -8.37 6.47 2.08
CA ILE A 421 -8.74 5.97 0.74
C ILE A 421 -7.52 5.28 0.15
N ILE A 422 -7.62 4.00 -0.20
CA ILE A 422 -6.56 3.21 -0.81
C ILE A 422 -7.06 2.79 -2.21
N SER A 423 -6.54 3.44 -3.24
CA SER A 423 -7.04 3.33 -4.61
C SER A 423 -6.13 2.51 -5.54
N SER A 424 -6.70 1.96 -6.61
CA SER A 424 -6.03 1.19 -7.65
C SER A 424 -5.46 2.09 -8.78
N TRP A 425 -4.71 1.48 -9.70
CA TRP A 425 -4.03 2.15 -10.82
C TRP A 425 -4.85 2.25 -12.10
N ASN A 426 -5.89 1.45 -12.25
CA ASN A 426 -6.57 1.29 -13.54
C ASN A 426 -7.40 2.51 -13.95
N TYR A 427 -7.97 3.23 -12.98
CA TYR A 427 -8.61 4.55 -13.15
C TYR A 427 -8.10 5.49 -12.07
N PRO A 428 -6.84 5.96 -12.21
CA PRO A 428 -6.07 6.55 -11.12
C PRO A 428 -6.57 7.95 -10.71
N LEU A 429 -7.51 8.52 -11.46
CA LEU A 429 -8.21 9.76 -11.10
C LEU A 429 -9.68 9.47 -10.77
N ALA A 430 -10.40 8.70 -11.62
CA ALA A 430 -11.83 8.45 -11.44
C ALA A 430 -12.16 7.84 -10.07
N ILE A 431 -11.48 6.73 -9.73
CA ILE A 431 -11.72 5.97 -8.50
C ILE A 431 -11.47 6.82 -7.25
N PRO A 432 -10.27 7.38 -7.02
CA PRO A 432 -10.03 8.16 -5.81
C PRO A 432 -10.91 9.41 -5.77
N MET A 433 -11.12 10.14 -6.87
CA MET A 433 -11.93 11.36 -6.84
C MET A 433 -13.40 11.09 -6.51
N SER A 434 -13.96 9.98 -7.02
CA SER A 434 -15.33 9.55 -6.69
C SER A 434 -15.55 9.27 -5.18
N GLN A 435 -14.48 9.06 -4.41
CA GLN A 435 -14.50 8.78 -2.98
C GLN A 435 -14.07 10.01 -2.14
N VAL A 436 -13.01 10.71 -2.55
CA VAL A 436 -12.50 11.90 -1.84
C VAL A 436 -13.54 13.02 -1.83
N ILE A 437 -14.19 13.28 -2.98
CA ILE A 437 -15.19 14.35 -3.13
C ILE A 437 -16.36 14.19 -2.15
N PRO A 438 -17.09 13.05 -2.10
CA PRO A 438 -18.15 12.87 -1.12
C PRO A 438 -17.64 12.86 0.32
N ALA A 439 -16.43 12.34 0.58
CA ALA A 439 -15.84 12.37 1.93
C ALA A 439 -15.65 13.82 2.44
N VAL A 440 -15.03 14.69 1.64
CA VAL A 440 -14.76 16.07 2.07
C VAL A 440 -16.05 16.90 2.14
N VAL A 441 -17.02 16.73 1.23
CA VAL A 441 -18.27 17.51 1.31
C VAL A 441 -19.14 17.12 2.50
N ALA A 442 -19.07 15.85 2.92
CA ALA A 442 -19.67 15.37 4.16
C ALA A 442 -19.01 15.94 5.43
N GLY A 443 -17.80 16.52 5.32
CA GLY A 443 -17.08 17.16 6.42
C GLY A 443 -15.92 16.34 6.99
N ASN A 444 -15.48 15.28 6.29
CA ASN A 444 -14.33 14.47 6.69
C ASN A 444 -13.00 15.07 6.23
N ALA A 445 -11.92 14.71 6.90
CA ALA A 445 -10.58 14.77 6.34
C ALA A 445 -10.25 13.45 5.63
N VAL A 446 -9.29 13.49 4.71
CA VAL A 446 -8.93 12.35 3.87
C VAL A 446 -7.42 12.17 3.82
N VAL A 447 -6.96 10.94 3.99
CA VAL A 447 -5.60 10.53 3.61
C VAL A 447 -5.72 9.50 2.49
N CYS A 448 -5.32 9.90 1.28
CA CYS A 448 -5.46 9.11 0.07
C CYS A 448 -4.11 8.47 -0.31
N LYS A 449 -4.06 7.14 -0.31
CA LYS A 449 -2.98 6.35 -0.89
C LYS A 449 -3.34 5.99 -2.34
N THR A 450 -2.58 6.53 -3.29
CA THR A 450 -2.68 6.12 -4.69
C THR A 450 -1.76 4.95 -5.00
N SER A 451 -1.99 4.30 -6.13
CA SER A 451 -1.14 3.21 -6.61
C SER A 451 0.28 3.69 -6.92
N ASP A 452 1.26 2.86 -6.62
CA ASP A 452 2.68 3.06 -6.96
C ASP A 452 2.97 2.91 -8.46
N PHE A 453 2.01 2.41 -9.24
CA PHE A 453 2.08 2.40 -10.72
C PHE A 453 1.67 3.73 -11.36
N THR A 454 0.93 4.58 -10.65
CA THR A 454 0.42 5.87 -11.18
C THR A 454 0.74 7.04 -10.24
N PRO A 455 2.02 7.24 -9.85
CA PRO A 455 2.37 8.19 -8.80
C PRO A 455 2.25 9.67 -9.23
N LYS A 456 2.37 9.99 -10.53
CA LYS A 456 2.13 11.35 -11.04
C LYS A 456 0.66 11.71 -10.92
N CYS A 457 -0.26 10.79 -11.22
CA CYS A 457 -1.70 10.99 -10.99
C CYS A 457 -1.99 11.32 -9.52
N GLY A 458 -1.37 10.59 -8.59
CA GLY A 458 -1.49 10.87 -7.15
C GLY A 458 -0.98 12.26 -6.76
N ALA A 459 0.19 12.66 -7.25
CA ALA A 459 0.72 14.00 -7.01
C ALA A 459 -0.21 15.12 -7.52
N LEU A 460 -0.83 14.91 -8.69
CA LEU A 460 -1.78 15.85 -9.27
C LEU A 460 -3.08 15.95 -8.46
N ILE A 461 -3.59 14.86 -7.90
CA ILE A 461 -4.74 14.90 -6.98
C ILE A 461 -4.43 15.82 -5.80
N GLY A 462 -3.27 15.65 -5.14
CA GLY A 462 -2.87 16.51 -4.04
C GLY A 462 -2.74 17.99 -4.45
N LYS A 463 -2.23 18.26 -5.65
CA LYS A 463 -2.15 19.62 -6.23
C LYS A 463 -3.53 20.23 -6.43
N LEU A 464 -4.49 19.49 -6.98
CA LEU A 464 -5.85 19.99 -7.24
C LEU A 464 -6.54 20.50 -5.97
N PHE A 465 -6.45 19.78 -4.86
CA PHE A 465 -7.06 20.22 -3.60
C PHE A 465 -6.38 21.45 -2.99
N ARG A 466 -5.04 21.56 -3.12
CA ARG A 466 -4.32 22.79 -2.72
C ARG A 466 -4.74 23.98 -3.56
N ASP A 467 -4.75 23.84 -4.89
CA ASP A 467 -5.10 24.91 -5.82
C ASP A 467 -6.56 25.35 -5.66
N ALA A 468 -7.47 24.43 -5.31
CA ALA A 468 -8.87 24.73 -5.03
C ALA A 468 -9.10 25.42 -3.67
N GLY A 469 -8.04 25.60 -2.86
CA GLY A 469 -8.08 26.30 -1.58
C GLY A 469 -8.76 25.52 -0.46
N PHE A 470 -8.60 24.20 -0.44
CA PHE A 470 -8.95 23.39 0.73
C PHE A 470 -7.96 23.66 1.87
N PRO A 471 -8.39 23.55 3.14
CA PRO A 471 -7.50 23.68 4.28
C PRO A 471 -6.28 22.76 4.15
N GLN A 472 -5.13 23.25 4.63
CA GLN A 472 -3.91 22.45 4.70
C GLN A 472 -4.19 21.15 5.48
N ASP A 473 -3.58 20.06 5.02
CA ASP A 473 -3.67 18.71 5.60
C ASP A 473 -5.07 18.06 5.61
N LEU A 474 -6.14 18.76 5.18
CA LEU A 474 -7.48 18.17 5.10
C LEU A 474 -7.54 17.02 4.08
N VAL A 475 -6.83 17.16 2.96
CA VAL A 475 -6.65 16.11 1.97
C VAL A 475 -5.15 15.90 1.77
N ALA A 476 -4.63 14.82 2.34
CA ALA A 476 -3.24 14.42 2.19
C ALA A 476 -3.13 13.27 1.19
N VAL A 477 -2.14 13.32 0.29
CA VAL A 477 -1.80 12.18 -0.58
C VAL A 477 -0.51 11.55 -0.08
N VAL A 478 -0.56 10.24 0.16
CA VAL A 478 0.61 9.43 0.52
C VAL A 478 0.90 8.43 -0.59
N GLN A 479 2.17 8.20 -0.90
CA GLN A 479 2.57 7.41 -2.06
C GLN A 479 3.53 6.29 -1.67
N GLY A 480 3.29 5.08 -2.16
CA GLY A 480 4.15 3.91 -1.92
C GLY A 480 3.40 2.62 -2.15
N GLY A 481 4.02 1.49 -1.85
CA GLY A 481 3.46 0.16 -2.09
C GLY A 481 2.43 -0.27 -1.04
N GLY A 482 2.39 -1.57 -0.76
CA GLY A 482 1.51 -2.15 0.27
C GLY A 482 1.88 -1.71 1.69
N GLU A 483 3.16 -1.42 1.95
CA GLU A 483 3.69 -0.97 3.22
C GLU A 483 3.13 0.38 3.67
N VAL A 484 2.92 1.31 2.73
CA VAL A 484 2.28 2.61 3.02
C VAL A 484 0.80 2.43 3.30
N GLY A 485 0.13 1.50 2.58
CA GLY A 485 -1.27 1.16 2.85
C GLY A 485 -1.46 0.51 4.22
N GLN A 486 -0.55 -0.39 4.60
CA GLN A 486 -0.54 -1.03 5.92
C GLN A 486 -0.33 0.00 7.03
N ALA A 487 0.68 0.87 6.89
CA ALA A 487 0.93 1.96 7.84
C ALA A 487 -0.25 2.93 7.96
N LEU A 488 -0.97 3.17 6.85
CA LEU A 488 -2.19 4.00 6.86
C LEU A 488 -3.32 3.37 7.67
N ILE A 489 -3.52 2.06 7.58
CA ILE A 489 -4.51 1.35 8.40
C ILE A 489 -4.09 1.33 9.88
N GLU A 490 -2.81 1.07 10.16
CA GLU A 490 -2.25 1.03 11.52
C GLU A 490 -2.29 2.40 12.22
N ALA A 491 -2.26 3.48 11.45
CA ALA A 491 -2.42 4.84 11.95
C ALA A 491 -3.84 5.15 12.49
N GLY A 492 -4.79 4.22 12.34
CA GLY A 492 -6.13 4.32 12.94
C GLY A 492 -7.02 5.42 12.36
N PRO A 493 -7.30 5.42 11.04
CA PRO A 493 -8.37 6.24 10.46
C PRO A 493 -9.75 5.78 10.99
N ASP A 494 -10.74 6.65 10.88
CA ASP A 494 -12.11 6.35 11.35
C ASP A 494 -12.88 5.45 10.36
N LYS A 495 -12.42 5.39 9.11
CA LYS A 495 -12.90 4.46 8.07
C LYS A 495 -11.85 4.22 7.00
N VAL A 496 -11.86 3.04 6.39
CA VAL A 496 -11.01 2.70 5.24
C VAL A 496 -11.89 2.38 4.02
N MET A 497 -11.61 3.03 2.90
CA MET A 497 -12.15 2.67 1.60
C MET A 497 -11.03 2.07 0.77
N PHE A 498 -11.21 0.84 0.31
CA PHE A 498 -10.21 0.12 -0.47
C PHE A 498 -10.79 -0.32 -1.81
N THR A 499 -10.04 -0.01 -2.88
CA THR A 499 -10.33 -0.50 -4.22
C THR A 499 -9.14 -1.30 -4.75
N GLY A 500 -9.37 -2.57 -5.14
CA GLY A 500 -8.31 -3.43 -5.65
C GLY A 500 -8.67 -4.91 -5.69
N SER A 501 -7.65 -5.78 -5.69
CA SER A 501 -7.88 -7.23 -5.83
C SER A 501 -8.51 -7.85 -4.58
N VAL A 502 -9.27 -8.95 -4.77
CA VAL A 502 -9.91 -9.71 -3.68
C VAL A 502 -8.89 -10.15 -2.62
N ALA A 503 -7.73 -10.64 -3.06
CA ALA A 503 -6.66 -11.08 -2.16
C ALA A 503 -6.12 -9.95 -1.27
N THR A 504 -6.06 -8.72 -1.79
CA THR A 504 -5.63 -7.56 -1.01
C THR A 504 -6.77 -7.01 -0.14
N GLY A 505 -8.00 -6.99 -0.65
CA GLY A 505 -9.19 -6.61 0.11
C GLY A 505 -9.36 -7.45 1.38
N LYS A 506 -9.15 -8.77 1.31
CA LYS A 506 -9.15 -9.65 2.50
C LYS A 506 -8.11 -9.23 3.54
N ARG A 507 -6.86 -8.96 3.11
CA ARG A 507 -5.80 -8.49 4.01
C ARG A 507 -6.13 -7.13 4.64
N VAL A 508 -6.72 -6.23 3.88
CA VAL A 508 -7.19 -4.92 4.39
C VAL A 508 -8.29 -5.11 5.43
N ALA A 509 -9.28 -5.96 5.16
CA ALA A 509 -10.36 -6.27 6.11
C ALA A 509 -9.81 -6.87 7.41
N GLU A 510 -8.90 -7.83 7.32
CA GLU A 510 -8.22 -8.43 8.47
C GLU A 510 -7.43 -7.40 9.29
N ALA A 511 -6.72 -6.49 8.61
CA ALA A 511 -5.99 -5.41 9.29
C ALA A 511 -6.94 -4.43 10.00
N CYS A 512 -8.03 -4.03 9.35
CA CYS A 512 -9.02 -3.11 9.91
C CYS A 512 -9.79 -3.72 11.09
N ALA A 513 -10.08 -5.02 11.04
CA ALA A 513 -10.80 -5.73 12.09
C ALA A 513 -10.10 -5.69 13.45
N LYS A 514 -8.76 -5.62 13.48
CA LYS A 514 -7.96 -5.51 14.71
C LYS A 514 -8.32 -4.29 15.56
N SER A 515 -8.78 -3.22 14.92
CA SER A 515 -9.15 -1.94 15.56
C SER A 515 -10.62 -1.58 15.32
N LEU A 516 -11.44 -2.52 14.85
CA LEU A 516 -12.85 -2.33 14.49
C LEU A 516 -13.08 -1.15 13.51
N ILE A 517 -12.12 -0.91 12.61
CA ILE A 517 -12.23 0.16 11.61
C ILE A 517 -13.23 -0.30 10.54
N PRO A 518 -14.33 0.42 10.30
CA PRO A 518 -15.28 0.07 9.25
C PRO A 518 -14.64 0.19 7.86
N THR A 519 -15.10 -0.63 6.91
CA THR A 519 -14.54 -0.69 5.55
C THR A 519 -15.61 -0.57 4.48
N VAL A 520 -15.25 0.07 3.37
CA VAL A 520 -15.88 -0.13 2.05
C VAL A 520 -14.85 -0.84 1.18
N LEU A 521 -15.21 -1.99 0.62
CA LEU A 521 -14.33 -2.79 -0.24
C LEU A 521 -14.96 -2.87 -1.63
N GLU A 522 -14.33 -2.20 -2.59
CA GLU A 522 -14.65 -2.26 -4.02
C GLU A 522 -13.65 -3.22 -4.68
N LEU A 523 -14.03 -4.48 -4.84
CA LEU A 523 -13.13 -5.53 -5.30
C LEU A 523 -13.43 -5.95 -6.75
N GLY A 524 -12.59 -6.84 -7.28
CA GLY A 524 -12.69 -7.35 -8.63
C GLY A 524 -14.05 -7.93 -9.03
N GLY A 525 -14.23 -8.09 -10.33
CA GLY A 525 -15.45 -8.58 -10.96
C GLY A 525 -15.20 -9.78 -11.87
N LYS A 526 -16.30 -10.36 -12.35
CA LYS A 526 -16.33 -11.35 -13.43
C LYS A 526 -17.64 -11.16 -14.19
N ASP A 527 -17.82 -9.94 -14.66
CA ASP A 527 -19.14 -9.40 -14.98
C ASP A 527 -19.75 -10.12 -16.17
N ALA A 528 -21.03 -10.44 -16.02
CA ALA A 528 -21.77 -11.23 -17.00
C ALA A 528 -22.40 -10.33 -18.05
N MET A 529 -22.34 -10.74 -19.32
CA MET A 529 -23.12 -10.16 -20.41
C MET A 529 -24.03 -11.23 -21.00
N ILE A 530 -25.35 -11.03 -20.91
CA ILE A 530 -26.34 -11.94 -21.49
C ILE A 530 -26.87 -11.34 -22.79
N VAL A 531 -26.77 -12.09 -23.88
CA VAL A 531 -27.29 -11.71 -25.21
C VAL A 531 -28.38 -12.69 -25.63
N LEU A 532 -29.61 -12.22 -25.68
CA LEU A 532 -30.77 -13.03 -26.08
C LEU A 532 -30.91 -13.10 -27.60
N ALA A 533 -31.69 -14.07 -28.09
CA ALA A 533 -31.92 -14.31 -29.51
C ALA A 533 -32.51 -13.10 -30.25
N ASP A 534 -33.30 -12.27 -29.57
CA ASP A 534 -33.95 -11.10 -30.15
C ASP A 534 -33.10 -9.82 -30.09
N ALA A 535 -31.92 -9.87 -29.46
CA ALA A 535 -31.06 -8.72 -29.28
C ALA A 535 -30.63 -8.07 -30.61
N ASN A 536 -30.33 -6.78 -30.57
CA ASN A 536 -29.61 -6.15 -31.68
C ASN A 536 -28.14 -6.60 -31.66
N LEU A 537 -27.83 -7.69 -32.38
CA LEU A 537 -26.51 -8.33 -32.35
C LEU A 537 -25.38 -7.41 -32.82
N GLU A 538 -25.65 -6.45 -33.71
CA GLU A 538 -24.64 -5.48 -34.14
C GLU A 538 -24.24 -4.54 -33.01
N VAL A 539 -25.21 -3.98 -32.29
CA VAL A 539 -24.91 -3.08 -31.16
C VAL A 539 -24.34 -3.87 -29.99
N ALA A 540 -24.94 -5.01 -29.66
CA ALA A 540 -24.49 -5.86 -28.55
C ALA A 540 -23.06 -6.37 -28.75
N SER A 541 -22.68 -6.78 -29.97
CA SER A 541 -21.30 -7.23 -30.23
C SER A 541 -20.29 -6.09 -30.17
N SER A 542 -20.67 -4.86 -30.57
CA SER A 542 -19.82 -3.68 -30.37
C SER A 542 -19.62 -3.36 -28.90
N ALA A 543 -20.67 -3.47 -28.08
CA ALA A 543 -20.58 -3.29 -26.63
C ALA A 543 -19.78 -4.40 -25.95
N ALA A 544 -19.90 -5.66 -26.40
CA ALA A 544 -19.08 -6.76 -25.90
C ALA A 544 -17.59 -6.52 -26.17
N VAL A 545 -17.25 -6.15 -27.41
CA VAL A 545 -15.87 -5.84 -27.82
C VAL A 545 -15.32 -4.67 -27.02
N TRP A 546 -16.04 -3.55 -26.97
CA TRP A 546 -15.59 -2.40 -26.19
C TRP A 546 -15.49 -2.72 -24.69
N GLY A 547 -16.49 -3.39 -24.11
CA GLY A 547 -16.51 -3.71 -22.68
C GLY A 547 -15.47 -4.75 -22.24
N SER A 548 -14.99 -5.58 -23.16
CA SER A 548 -13.90 -6.54 -22.88
C SER A 548 -12.52 -5.91 -23.01
N TYR A 549 -12.38 -4.83 -23.81
CA TYR A 549 -11.07 -4.31 -24.21
C TYR A 549 -10.79 -2.86 -23.84
N THR A 550 -11.79 -2.09 -23.39
CA THR A 550 -11.57 -0.73 -22.88
C THR A 550 -10.57 -0.77 -21.72
N ASN A 551 -9.62 0.16 -21.70
CA ASN A 551 -8.44 0.13 -20.82
C ASN A 551 -7.64 -1.19 -20.90
N CYS A 552 -7.59 -1.84 -22.07
CA CYS A 552 -7.00 -3.16 -22.27
C CYS A 552 -7.64 -4.26 -21.39
N GLY A 553 -8.95 -4.15 -21.11
CA GLY A 553 -9.68 -5.06 -20.23
C GLY A 553 -9.33 -4.93 -18.74
N GLN A 554 -8.54 -3.93 -18.35
CA GLN A 554 -8.13 -3.69 -16.95
C GLN A 554 -9.22 -2.88 -16.21
N VAL A 555 -10.42 -3.44 -16.15
CA VAL A 555 -11.63 -2.80 -15.64
C VAL A 555 -12.32 -3.77 -14.70
N CYS A 556 -12.65 -3.35 -13.47
CA CYS A 556 -13.37 -4.21 -12.53
C CYS A 556 -14.74 -4.63 -13.08
N LEU A 557 -15.33 -3.79 -13.93
CA LEU A 557 -16.60 -3.98 -14.63
C LEU A 557 -16.48 -4.66 -16.01
N SER A 558 -15.29 -5.16 -16.37
CA SER A 558 -15.06 -5.70 -17.72
C SER A 558 -16.00 -6.86 -18.03
N VAL A 559 -16.44 -6.94 -19.30
CA VAL A 559 -17.23 -8.08 -19.78
C VAL A 559 -16.33 -9.30 -19.87
N GLU A 560 -16.35 -10.14 -18.83
CA GLU A 560 -15.44 -11.29 -18.75
C GLU A 560 -16.16 -12.65 -18.89
N ARG A 561 -17.50 -12.67 -18.79
CA ARG A 561 -18.32 -13.86 -19.05
C ARG A 561 -19.49 -13.50 -19.94
N LEU A 562 -19.40 -13.81 -21.23
CA LEU A 562 -20.50 -13.58 -22.16
C LEU A 562 -21.31 -14.85 -22.39
N PHE A 563 -22.62 -14.76 -22.19
CA PHE A 563 -23.58 -15.82 -22.46
C PHE A 563 -24.47 -15.40 -23.63
N VAL A 564 -24.39 -16.12 -24.75
CA VAL A 564 -25.22 -15.84 -25.93
C VAL A 564 -26.19 -16.99 -26.18
N GLU A 565 -27.45 -16.66 -26.39
CA GLU A 565 -28.48 -17.65 -26.70
C GLU A 565 -28.20 -18.34 -28.04
N ARG A 566 -28.38 -19.66 -28.08
CA ARG A 566 -28.05 -20.50 -29.26
C ARG A 566 -28.50 -19.94 -30.61
N PRO A 567 -29.73 -19.42 -30.79
CA PRO A 567 -30.16 -18.88 -32.09
C PRO A 567 -29.37 -17.65 -32.56
N ALA A 568 -28.79 -16.86 -31.63
CA ALA A 568 -27.99 -15.68 -31.95
C ALA A 568 -26.48 -15.96 -32.02
N SER A 569 -26.05 -17.11 -31.50
CA SER A 569 -24.65 -17.38 -31.19
C SER A 569 -23.69 -17.27 -32.38
N GLU A 570 -24.00 -17.93 -33.49
CA GLU A 570 -23.08 -17.98 -34.64
C GLU A 570 -22.79 -16.59 -35.19
N ARG A 571 -23.84 -15.83 -35.53
CA ARG A 571 -23.71 -14.47 -36.05
C ARG A 571 -23.07 -13.52 -35.03
N PHE A 572 -23.42 -13.64 -33.75
CA PHE A 572 -22.86 -12.80 -32.71
C PHE A 572 -21.36 -13.00 -32.53
N VAL A 573 -20.91 -14.26 -32.50
CA VAL A 573 -19.49 -14.62 -32.39
C VAL A 573 -18.69 -14.13 -33.59
N GLU A 574 -19.22 -14.31 -34.80
CA GLU A 574 -18.62 -13.79 -36.04
C GLU A 574 -18.41 -12.26 -35.95
N LEU A 575 -19.45 -11.52 -35.54
CA LEU A 575 -19.38 -10.07 -35.37
C LEU A 575 -18.33 -9.63 -34.34
N CYS A 576 -18.26 -10.32 -33.20
CA CYS A 576 -17.23 -10.06 -32.20
C CYS A 576 -15.82 -10.27 -32.75
N ALA A 577 -15.58 -11.36 -33.49
CA ALA A 577 -14.29 -11.64 -34.10
C ALA A 577 -13.92 -10.62 -35.19
N GLU A 578 -14.86 -10.27 -36.07
CA GLU A 578 -14.66 -9.26 -37.11
C GLU A 578 -14.32 -7.87 -36.55
N LYS A 579 -15.03 -7.44 -35.50
CA LYS A 579 -14.79 -6.16 -34.85
C LYS A 579 -13.47 -6.16 -34.08
N THR A 580 -13.14 -7.25 -33.39
CA THR A 580 -11.87 -7.40 -32.67
C THR A 580 -10.67 -7.30 -33.62
N LYS A 581 -10.71 -7.97 -34.78
CA LYS A 581 -9.62 -7.94 -35.78
C LYS A 581 -9.35 -6.54 -36.37
N LYS A 582 -10.29 -5.60 -36.24
CA LYS A 582 -10.15 -4.22 -36.74
C LYS A 582 -9.51 -3.27 -35.74
N LEU A 583 -9.33 -3.69 -34.49
CA LEU A 583 -8.76 -2.85 -33.44
C LEU A 583 -7.26 -2.62 -33.65
N ARG A 584 -6.83 -1.37 -33.48
CA ARG A 584 -5.44 -0.96 -33.57
C ARG A 584 -4.81 -0.95 -32.18
N LEU A 585 -3.86 -1.86 -31.97
CA LEU A 585 -3.08 -1.96 -30.74
C LEU A 585 -1.89 -0.98 -30.82
N GLY A 586 -1.66 -0.17 -29.78
CA GLY A 586 -0.60 0.84 -29.82
C GLY A 586 -0.45 1.62 -28.52
N ALA A 587 0.47 2.59 -28.52
CA ALA A 587 0.67 3.46 -27.36
C ALA A 587 -0.53 4.40 -27.17
N GLY A 588 -0.96 4.62 -25.94
CA GLY A 588 -2.16 5.43 -25.64
C GLY A 588 -2.08 6.92 -26.03
N ASN A 589 -0.88 7.42 -26.32
CA ASN A 589 -0.64 8.79 -26.81
C ASN A 589 -0.78 8.92 -28.34
N ASP A 590 -0.83 7.81 -29.08
CA ASP A 590 -1.14 7.82 -30.51
C ASP A 590 -2.66 7.95 -30.71
N PRO A 591 -3.15 8.99 -31.40
CA PRO A 591 -4.57 9.19 -31.68
C PRO A 591 -5.23 8.06 -32.46
N ALA A 592 -4.45 7.23 -33.17
CA ALA A 592 -4.97 6.08 -33.91
C ALA A 592 -5.18 4.84 -33.03
N THR A 593 -4.65 4.79 -31.81
CA THR A 593 -4.75 3.62 -30.93
C THR A 593 -6.17 3.40 -30.43
N ASP A 594 -6.69 2.18 -30.63
CA ASP A 594 -7.95 1.73 -30.03
C ASP A 594 -7.72 1.02 -28.68
N VAL A 595 -6.65 0.23 -28.56
CA VAL A 595 -6.32 -0.55 -27.35
C VAL A 595 -4.87 -0.29 -26.94
N GLY A 596 -4.68 0.07 -25.66
CA GLY A 596 -3.36 0.30 -25.05
C GLY A 596 -2.66 -0.98 -24.54
N PRO A 597 -1.51 -0.86 -23.88
CA PRO A 597 -0.82 -1.98 -23.24
C PRO A 597 -1.47 -2.37 -21.90
N LEU A 598 -1.10 -3.54 -21.39
CA LEU A 598 -1.29 -3.90 -19.98
C LEU A 598 -0.33 -3.11 -19.09
N ILE A 599 -0.59 -3.03 -17.79
CA ILE A 599 0.20 -2.19 -16.87
C ILE A 599 1.62 -2.75 -16.62
N ARG A 600 1.83 -4.07 -16.74
CA ARG A 600 3.13 -4.73 -16.48
C ARG A 600 3.25 -6.12 -17.12
N PRO A 601 4.48 -6.66 -17.30
CA PRO A 601 4.69 -7.92 -18.02
C PRO A 601 4.05 -9.14 -17.35
N GLN A 602 3.88 -9.11 -16.03
CA GLN A 602 3.23 -10.21 -15.30
C GLN A 602 1.75 -10.37 -15.69
N HIS A 603 1.07 -9.30 -16.13
CA HIS A 603 -0.29 -9.44 -16.65
C HIS A 603 -0.30 -10.06 -18.05
N VAL A 604 0.68 -9.77 -18.90
CA VAL A 604 0.85 -10.43 -20.20
C VAL A 604 1.00 -11.94 -20.01
N GLN A 605 1.89 -12.37 -19.11
CA GLN A 605 2.07 -13.80 -18.81
C GLN A 605 0.77 -14.44 -18.31
N ARG A 606 0.04 -13.76 -17.41
CA ARG A 606 -1.26 -14.24 -16.92
C ARG A 606 -2.26 -14.46 -18.06
N MET A 607 -2.27 -13.61 -19.09
CA MET A 607 -3.18 -13.77 -20.23
C MET A 607 -2.85 -15.04 -21.00
N SER A 608 -1.56 -15.27 -21.29
CA SER A 608 -1.10 -16.51 -21.92
C SER A 608 -1.49 -17.74 -21.11
N ASP A 609 -1.24 -17.74 -19.80
CA ASP A 609 -1.55 -18.88 -18.92
C ASP A 609 -3.05 -19.22 -18.88
N LEU A 610 -3.93 -18.20 -18.91
CA LEU A 610 -5.38 -18.40 -18.91
C LEU A 610 -5.89 -18.95 -20.25
N ILE A 611 -5.31 -18.51 -21.36
CA ILE A 611 -5.65 -19.00 -22.70
C ILE A 611 -5.17 -20.43 -22.89
N GLU A 612 -3.95 -20.74 -22.46
CA GLU A 612 -3.40 -22.10 -22.52
C GLU A 612 -4.24 -23.09 -21.71
N ASP A 613 -4.67 -22.74 -20.49
CA ASP A 613 -5.61 -23.55 -19.70
C ASP A 613 -6.95 -23.75 -20.41
N ALA A 614 -7.52 -22.69 -21.00
CA ALA A 614 -8.78 -22.77 -21.72
C ALA A 614 -8.68 -23.69 -22.95
N ILE A 615 -7.62 -23.56 -23.75
CA ILE A 615 -7.37 -24.43 -24.92
C ILE A 615 -7.19 -25.88 -24.48
N ALA A 616 -6.41 -26.14 -23.43
CA ALA A 616 -6.19 -27.48 -22.90
C ALA A 616 -7.49 -28.17 -22.44
N ARG A 617 -8.53 -27.38 -22.15
CA ARG A 617 -9.86 -27.83 -21.73
C ARG A 617 -10.90 -27.80 -22.86
N GLY A 618 -10.51 -27.48 -24.08
CA GLY A 618 -11.36 -27.56 -25.27
C GLY A 618 -11.90 -26.23 -25.81
N ALA A 619 -11.52 -25.09 -25.22
CA ALA A 619 -11.85 -23.78 -25.77
C ALA A 619 -11.13 -23.52 -27.10
N LYS A 620 -11.66 -22.59 -27.91
CA LYS A 620 -11.07 -22.18 -29.19
C LYS A 620 -10.80 -20.69 -29.21
N VAL A 621 -9.62 -20.31 -29.66
CA VAL A 621 -9.25 -18.91 -29.93
C VAL A 621 -9.60 -18.58 -31.38
N LEU A 622 -10.45 -17.59 -31.60
CA LEU A 622 -10.87 -17.18 -32.95
C LEU A 622 -9.98 -16.08 -33.56
N CYS A 623 -9.40 -15.24 -32.71
CA CYS A 623 -8.39 -14.24 -33.06
C CYS A 623 -7.66 -13.75 -31.80
N GLY A 624 -6.47 -13.20 -31.99
CA GLY A 624 -5.63 -12.71 -30.91
C GLY A 624 -4.92 -13.85 -30.17
N GLY A 625 -4.66 -13.63 -28.88
CA GLY A 625 -4.13 -14.63 -27.96
C GLY A 625 -2.62 -14.65 -27.82
N HIS A 626 -1.93 -13.64 -28.36
CA HIS A 626 -0.47 -13.58 -28.38
C HIS A 626 0.09 -12.30 -27.74
N PRO A 627 1.21 -12.40 -27.01
CA PRO A 627 2.03 -11.24 -26.66
C PRO A 627 2.58 -10.55 -27.91
N ARG A 628 2.75 -9.21 -27.85
CA ARG A 628 3.28 -8.38 -28.95
C ARG A 628 4.57 -7.66 -28.57
N PRO A 629 5.67 -8.40 -28.35
CA PRO A 629 6.95 -7.82 -27.94
C PRO A 629 7.55 -6.88 -29.00
N ASP A 630 7.08 -6.96 -30.25
CA ASP A 630 7.42 -6.04 -31.33
C ASP A 630 6.89 -4.60 -31.07
N LEU A 631 5.79 -4.46 -30.34
CA LEU A 631 5.25 -3.17 -29.91
C LEU A 631 5.78 -2.75 -28.52
N GLY A 632 6.09 -3.73 -27.67
CA GLY A 632 6.64 -3.52 -26.33
C GLY A 632 6.30 -4.67 -25.38
N ALA A 633 6.97 -4.72 -24.22
CA ALA A 633 6.88 -5.87 -23.29
C ALA A 633 5.50 -6.09 -22.65
N ASN A 634 4.62 -5.08 -22.70
CA ASN A 634 3.32 -5.11 -22.04
C ASN A 634 2.14 -5.24 -23.00
N PHE A 635 2.39 -5.43 -24.30
CA PHE A 635 1.33 -5.55 -25.29
C PHE A 635 0.84 -6.99 -25.43
N PHE A 636 -0.48 -7.15 -25.49
CA PHE A 636 -1.16 -8.42 -25.70
C PHE A 636 -2.34 -8.20 -26.64
N GLU A 637 -2.57 -9.13 -27.57
CA GLU A 637 -3.64 -8.99 -28.56
C GLU A 637 -5.04 -9.11 -27.93
N PRO A 638 -5.99 -8.23 -28.30
CA PRO A 638 -7.41 -8.44 -28.01
C PRO A 638 -7.86 -9.82 -28.52
N THR A 639 -8.40 -10.63 -27.62
CA THR A 639 -8.59 -12.07 -27.86
C THR A 639 -10.05 -12.47 -27.74
N VAL A 640 -10.57 -13.18 -28.75
CA VAL A 640 -11.90 -13.80 -28.68
C VAL A 640 -11.73 -15.30 -28.46
N VAL A 641 -12.27 -15.79 -27.34
CA VAL A 641 -12.27 -17.21 -26.97
C VAL A 641 -13.70 -17.72 -26.90
N VAL A 642 -13.99 -18.82 -27.57
CA VAL A 642 -15.30 -19.47 -27.59
C VAL A 642 -15.23 -20.89 -27.05
N ASP A 643 -16.40 -21.51 -26.86
CA ASP A 643 -16.55 -22.83 -26.27
C ASP A 643 -15.96 -22.89 -24.84
N VAL A 644 -16.06 -21.78 -24.10
CA VAL A 644 -15.64 -21.68 -22.70
C VAL A 644 -16.73 -22.16 -21.74
N ASP A 645 -16.32 -22.72 -20.61
CA ASP A 645 -17.24 -23.16 -19.55
C ASP A 645 -16.66 -22.96 -18.15
N SER A 646 -17.48 -23.28 -17.14
CA SER A 646 -17.13 -23.10 -15.73
C SER A 646 -16.01 -24.02 -15.24
N THR A 647 -15.48 -24.96 -16.03
CA THR A 647 -14.31 -25.78 -15.65
C THR A 647 -12.98 -25.10 -15.96
N MET A 648 -13.00 -24.01 -16.73
CA MET A 648 -11.83 -23.28 -17.20
C MET A 648 -11.49 -22.11 -16.27
N ARG A 649 -10.19 -21.91 -16.02
CA ARG A 649 -9.73 -20.80 -15.16
C ARG A 649 -10.12 -19.44 -15.73
N LEU A 650 -10.07 -19.29 -17.06
CA LEU A 650 -10.49 -18.08 -17.77
C LEU A 650 -11.94 -17.66 -17.46
N PHE A 651 -12.81 -18.61 -17.10
CA PHE A 651 -14.22 -18.33 -16.80
C PHE A 651 -14.51 -18.21 -15.29
N GLN A 652 -13.60 -18.66 -14.41
CA GLN A 652 -13.73 -18.59 -12.96
C GLN A 652 -12.94 -17.45 -12.31
N GLU A 653 -11.69 -17.25 -12.75
CA GLU A 653 -10.78 -16.24 -12.20
C GLU A 653 -10.97 -14.90 -12.91
N GLU A 654 -10.82 -13.79 -12.20
CA GLU A 654 -10.75 -12.45 -12.81
C GLU A 654 -9.58 -12.40 -13.81
N THR A 655 -9.88 -12.03 -15.05
CA THR A 655 -8.92 -11.93 -16.15
C THR A 655 -8.13 -10.63 -16.02
N PHE A 656 -8.82 -9.50 -15.93
CA PHE A 656 -8.24 -8.15 -15.89
C PHE A 656 -7.29 -7.87 -17.06
N GLY A 657 -7.73 -8.24 -18.27
CA GLY A 657 -6.97 -8.13 -19.51
C GLY A 657 -7.87 -8.36 -20.74
N PRO A 658 -7.35 -8.20 -21.96
CA PRO A 658 -8.18 -8.00 -23.14
C PRO A 658 -8.67 -9.33 -23.76
N ILE A 659 -9.47 -10.09 -23.01
CA ILE A 659 -10.03 -11.38 -23.45
C ILE A 659 -11.56 -11.37 -23.34
N LEU A 660 -12.23 -11.55 -24.48
CA LEU A 660 -13.67 -11.77 -24.59
C LEU A 660 -13.95 -13.29 -24.62
N ALA A 661 -14.48 -13.81 -23.52
CA ALA A 661 -14.81 -15.24 -23.37
C ALA A 661 -16.32 -15.47 -23.55
N ILE A 662 -16.70 -16.26 -24.56
CA ILE A 662 -18.10 -16.45 -25.00
C ILE A 662 -18.56 -17.90 -24.83
N GLN A 663 -19.62 -18.09 -24.05
CA GLN A 663 -20.33 -19.36 -23.89
C GLN A 663 -21.69 -19.30 -24.59
N THR A 664 -21.96 -20.29 -25.45
CA THR A 664 -23.29 -20.48 -26.03
C THR A 664 -24.20 -21.20 -25.04
N VAL A 665 -25.36 -20.62 -24.75
CA VAL A 665 -26.35 -21.19 -23.82
C VAL A 665 -27.64 -21.57 -24.53
N LYS A 666 -28.38 -22.53 -23.96
CA LYS A 666 -29.60 -23.06 -24.58
C LYS A 666 -30.69 -21.99 -24.72
N ASN A 667 -30.91 -21.22 -23.67
CA ASN A 667 -31.98 -20.24 -23.53
C ASN A 667 -31.62 -19.23 -22.43
N GLU A 668 -32.50 -18.24 -22.24
CA GLU A 668 -32.41 -17.23 -21.18
C GLU A 668 -32.25 -17.81 -19.77
N GLU A 669 -33.04 -18.81 -19.40
CA GLU A 669 -33.00 -19.40 -18.04
C GLU A 669 -31.61 -19.98 -17.73
N ALA A 670 -31.00 -20.68 -18.69
CA ALA A 670 -29.64 -21.17 -18.58
C ALA A 670 -28.64 -20.00 -18.46
N ALA A 671 -28.83 -18.92 -19.23
CA ALA A 671 -27.98 -17.72 -19.17
C ALA A 671 -27.98 -17.10 -17.76
N VAL A 672 -29.17 -16.91 -17.17
CA VAL A 672 -29.32 -16.37 -15.81
C VAL A 672 -28.66 -17.28 -14.78
N LYS A 673 -28.90 -18.59 -14.88
CA LYS A 673 -28.28 -19.57 -13.98
C LYS A 673 -26.75 -19.50 -14.03
N HIS A 674 -26.16 -19.50 -15.21
CA HIS A 674 -24.71 -19.43 -15.37
C HIS A 674 -24.12 -18.07 -14.99
N ALA A 675 -24.82 -16.97 -15.28
CA ALA A 675 -24.39 -15.63 -14.86
C ALA A 675 -24.27 -15.53 -13.33
N ASN A 676 -25.23 -16.10 -12.61
CA ASN A 676 -25.27 -16.13 -11.14
C ASN A 676 -24.30 -17.14 -10.51
N ASP A 677 -23.80 -18.12 -11.26
CA ASP A 677 -22.80 -19.09 -10.83
C ASP A 677 -21.39 -18.49 -10.86
N SER A 678 -21.17 -17.52 -9.98
CA SER A 678 -19.88 -16.87 -9.77
C SER A 678 -19.75 -16.39 -8.33
N PRO A 679 -18.56 -16.46 -7.71
CA PRO A 679 -18.36 -15.82 -6.41
C PRO A 679 -18.46 -14.29 -6.49
N PHE A 680 -18.18 -13.72 -7.66
CA PHE A 680 -18.26 -12.28 -7.96
C PHE A 680 -19.69 -11.84 -8.26
N ALA A 681 -19.99 -10.57 -7.99
CA ALA A 681 -21.29 -9.96 -8.20
C ALA A 681 -21.17 -8.43 -8.21
N LEU A 682 -20.33 -7.89 -9.10
CA LEU A 682 -20.11 -6.44 -9.21
C LEU A 682 -21.12 -5.81 -10.16
N ALA A 683 -21.06 -6.09 -11.46
CA ALA A 683 -22.11 -5.71 -12.40
C ALA A 683 -22.47 -6.82 -13.41
N ALA A 684 -23.51 -6.56 -14.20
CA ALA A 684 -23.91 -7.40 -15.32
C ALA A 684 -24.63 -6.57 -16.40
N SER A 685 -24.83 -7.15 -17.59
CA SER A 685 -25.66 -6.57 -18.64
C SER A 685 -26.57 -7.59 -19.32
N VAL A 686 -27.72 -7.13 -19.79
CA VAL A 686 -28.70 -7.93 -20.52
C VAL A 686 -29.06 -7.23 -21.83
N TRP A 687 -29.01 -7.96 -22.93
CA TRP A 687 -29.24 -7.44 -24.28
C TRP A 687 -30.43 -8.13 -24.93
N THR A 688 -31.44 -7.36 -25.29
CA THR A 688 -32.73 -7.82 -25.85
C THR A 688 -33.50 -6.62 -26.42
N ARG A 689 -34.38 -6.84 -27.41
CA ARG A 689 -35.26 -5.77 -27.91
C ARG A 689 -36.44 -5.54 -26.99
N ASP A 690 -36.80 -6.52 -26.17
CA ASP A 690 -37.83 -6.38 -25.15
C ASP A 690 -37.24 -5.82 -23.84
N THR A 691 -37.32 -4.50 -23.67
CA THR A 691 -36.81 -3.83 -22.46
C THR A 691 -37.49 -4.31 -21.17
N LYS A 692 -38.78 -4.69 -21.20
CA LYS A 692 -39.48 -5.18 -20.00
C LYS A 692 -38.92 -6.53 -19.58
N LYS A 693 -38.69 -7.40 -20.56
CA LYS A 693 -38.02 -8.68 -20.36
C LYS A 693 -36.59 -8.48 -19.84
N GLY A 694 -35.83 -7.57 -20.44
CA GLY A 694 -34.48 -7.23 -19.97
C GLY A 694 -34.46 -6.77 -18.51
N GLN A 695 -35.42 -5.95 -18.10
CA GLN A 695 -35.59 -5.51 -16.70
C GLN A 695 -35.96 -6.68 -15.77
N ALA A 696 -36.83 -7.59 -16.21
CA ALA A 696 -37.20 -8.76 -15.42
C ALA A 696 -36.02 -9.73 -15.23
N ILE A 697 -35.17 -9.90 -16.24
CA ILE A 697 -33.93 -10.66 -16.13
C ILE A 697 -32.95 -9.94 -15.20
N ALA A 698 -32.80 -8.63 -15.33
CA ALA A 698 -31.90 -7.84 -14.50
C ALA A 698 -32.19 -7.99 -13.00
N GLN A 699 -33.47 -8.09 -12.61
CA GLN A 699 -33.89 -8.33 -11.23
C GLN A 699 -33.51 -9.72 -10.69
N GLN A 700 -33.28 -10.69 -11.57
CA GLN A 700 -32.88 -12.06 -11.20
C GLN A 700 -31.35 -12.21 -11.09
N LEU A 701 -30.57 -11.27 -11.63
CA LEU A 701 -29.12 -11.34 -11.61
C LEU A 701 -28.55 -10.89 -10.26
N ARG A 702 -27.60 -11.66 -9.76
CA ARG A 702 -26.84 -11.35 -8.56
C ARG A 702 -25.69 -10.42 -8.94
N ALA A 703 -25.95 -9.12 -8.92
CA ALA A 703 -24.97 -8.06 -9.16
C ALA A 703 -25.30 -6.80 -8.37
N GLY A 704 -24.30 -5.94 -8.16
CA GLY A 704 -24.49 -4.62 -7.55
C GLY A 704 -25.22 -3.64 -8.46
N ALA A 705 -24.97 -3.73 -9.77
CA ALA A 705 -25.66 -2.98 -10.82
C ALA A 705 -25.90 -3.85 -12.05
N VAL A 706 -27.01 -3.63 -12.75
CA VAL A 706 -27.32 -4.33 -14.00
C VAL A 706 -27.80 -3.33 -15.03
N MET A 707 -27.22 -3.40 -16.22
CA MET A 707 -27.60 -2.56 -17.35
C MET A 707 -28.42 -3.36 -18.35
N VAL A 708 -29.42 -2.72 -18.96
CA VAL A 708 -30.23 -3.32 -20.04
C VAL A 708 -29.89 -2.57 -21.32
N ASN A 709 -29.37 -3.28 -22.32
CA ASN A 709 -28.87 -2.74 -23.60
C ASN A 709 -27.75 -1.71 -23.45
N ASP A 710 -26.93 -1.85 -22.42
CA ASP A 710 -25.71 -1.06 -22.18
C ASP A 710 -24.72 -1.89 -21.34
N ALA A 711 -23.46 -1.46 -21.26
CA ALA A 711 -22.42 -2.11 -20.45
C ALA A 711 -21.42 -1.07 -19.91
N ILE A 712 -20.92 -1.30 -18.68
CA ILE A 712 -19.90 -0.50 -17.94
C ILE A 712 -20.30 0.96 -17.62
N SER A 713 -21.03 1.64 -18.49
CA SER A 713 -21.30 3.08 -18.50
C SER A 713 -21.83 3.65 -17.17
N TYR A 714 -22.58 2.86 -16.39
CA TYR A 714 -23.20 3.32 -15.15
C TYR A 714 -22.19 3.85 -14.12
N PHE A 715 -20.93 3.42 -14.17
CA PHE A 715 -19.87 3.95 -13.31
C PHE A 715 -19.67 5.45 -13.50
N GLY A 716 -19.92 5.96 -14.71
CA GLY A 716 -19.87 7.38 -15.02
C GLY A 716 -21.10 8.18 -14.60
N ILE A 717 -22.10 7.56 -13.96
CA ILE A 717 -23.31 8.21 -13.47
C ILE A 717 -23.13 8.49 -11.98
N ALA A 718 -22.83 9.74 -11.60
CA ALA A 718 -22.55 10.11 -10.21
C ALA A 718 -23.70 9.79 -9.23
N GLU A 719 -24.95 9.74 -9.71
CA GLU A 719 -26.14 9.36 -8.96
C GLU A 719 -26.20 7.86 -8.62
N ALA A 720 -25.63 7.01 -9.47
CA ALA A 720 -25.81 5.56 -9.42
C ALA A 720 -24.84 4.95 -8.38
N PRO A 721 -25.33 4.30 -7.32
CA PRO A 721 -24.46 3.61 -6.38
C PRO A 721 -23.62 2.55 -7.08
N HIS A 722 -22.33 2.55 -6.82
CA HIS A 722 -21.38 1.55 -7.29
C HIS A 722 -20.94 0.68 -6.12
N GLY A 723 -20.80 -0.63 -6.37
CA GLY A 723 -20.32 -1.61 -5.39
C GLY A 723 -21.03 -2.95 -5.48
N GLY A 724 -20.30 -4.02 -5.21
CA GLY A 724 -20.77 -5.39 -5.40
C GLY A 724 -21.27 -6.08 -4.13
N CYS A 725 -21.34 -7.42 -4.21
CA CYS A 725 -21.51 -8.33 -3.07
C CYS A 725 -20.67 -9.60 -3.25
N GLY A 726 -20.59 -10.45 -2.21
CA GLY A 726 -19.79 -11.68 -2.25
C GLY A 726 -18.30 -11.38 -2.38
N ALA A 727 -17.62 -11.99 -3.36
CA ALA A 727 -16.19 -11.75 -3.58
C ALA A 727 -15.89 -10.33 -4.10
N SER A 728 -16.87 -9.64 -4.68
CA SER A 728 -16.73 -8.26 -5.17
C SER A 728 -16.77 -7.21 -4.05
N GLY A 729 -16.89 -7.62 -2.79
CA GLY A 729 -16.77 -6.77 -1.62
C GLY A 729 -18.11 -6.29 -1.05
N TRP A 730 -18.10 -5.15 -0.35
CA TRP A 730 -19.24 -4.58 0.37
C TRP A 730 -19.12 -3.08 0.58
N GLY A 731 -20.23 -2.44 0.93
CA GLY A 731 -20.37 -0.99 0.98
C GLY A 731 -20.68 -0.41 -0.40
N ARG A 732 -20.81 0.91 -0.49
CA ARG A 732 -21.06 1.60 -1.76
C ARG A 732 -20.18 2.84 -1.93
N THR A 733 -19.86 3.13 -3.18
CA THR A 733 -19.38 4.45 -3.63
C THR A 733 -20.45 5.07 -4.52
N HIS A 734 -20.27 6.33 -4.91
CA HIS A 734 -21.23 7.09 -5.73
C HIS A 734 -22.64 7.18 -5.13
N GLY A 735 -23.47 8.06 -5.69
CA GLY A 735 -24.85 8.27 -5.28
C GLY A 735 -25.04 8.58 -3.79
N ARG A 736 -26.31 8.66 -3.37
CA ARG A 736 -26.63 8.92 -1.95
C ARG A 736 -26.12 7.81 -1.03
N ALA A 737 -26.12 6.56 -1.50
CA ALA A 737 -25.62 5.43 -0.71
C ALA A 737 -24.13 5.59 -0.36
N GLY A 738 -23.28 5.94 -1.35
CA GLY A 738 -21.87 6.18 -1.11
C GLY A 738 -21.57 7.44 -0.29
N LEU A 739 -22.41 8.48 -0.39
CA LEU A 739 -22.30 9.63 0.52
C LEU A 739 -22.60 9.23 1.97
N LEU A 740 -23.61 8.36 2.17
CA LEU A 740 -23.96 7.89 3.51
C LEU A 740 -22.88 6.99 4.15
N GLU A 741 -22.02 6.37 3.34
CA GLU A 741 -20.83 5.68 3.85
C GLU A 741 -19.81 6.65 4.49
N MET A 742 -19.90 7.95 4.23
CA MET A 742 -18.98 8.98 4.73
C MET A 742 -19.44 9.62 6.04
N VAL A 743 -20.59 9.21 6.58
CA VAL A 743 -21.22 9.84 7.75
C VAL A 743 -21.73 8.80 8.74
N GLN A 744 -21.79 9.18 10.01
CA GLN A 744 -22.51 8.46 11.04
C GLN A 744 -23.94 9.03 11.13
N PRO A 745 -24.99 8.24 10.84
CA PRO A 745 -26.34 8.63 11.19
C PRO A 745 -26.51 8.64 12.71
N LYS A 746 -27.04 9.74 13.23
CA LYS A 746 -27.35 9.93 14.66
C LYS A 746 -28.83 10.22 14.83
N TYR A 747 -29.50 9.40 15.63
CA TYR A 747 -30.88 9.62 16.03
C TYR A 747 -30.94 10.58 17.22
N ILE A 748 -31.68 11.68 17.06
CA ILE A 748 -31.98 12.65 18.11
C ILE A 748 -33.45 12.52 18.47
N ASP A 749 -33.71 12.14 19.72
CA ASP A 749 -35.04 12.06 20.30
C ASP A 749 -35.27 13.29 21.21
N VAL A 750 -36.26 14.10 20.87
CA VAL A 750 -36.67 15.23 21.73
C VAL A 750 -38.01 14.90 22.35
N ASP A 751 -38.06 14.88 23.68
CA ASP A 751 -39.29 14.70 24.42
C ASP A 751 -40.11 15.99 24.45
N GLY A 752 -41.37 15.92 24.01
CA GLY A 752 -42.32 17.03 24.03
C GLY A 752 -42.96 17.26 25.39
N LEU A 753 -42.75 16.37 26.37
CA LEU A 753 -43.30 16.48 27.74
C LEU A 753 -42.20 16.38 28.83
N PRO A 754 -41.17 17.24 28.82
CA PRO A 754 -40.00 17.08 29.69
C PRO A 754 -40.29 17.20 31.19
N GLY A 755 -41.38 17.89 31.58
CA GLY A 755 -41.77 18.06 32.99
C GLY A 755 -42.60 16.92 33.58
N ARG A 756 -42.80 15.82 32.85
CA ARG A 756 -43.58 14.67 33.31
C ARG A 756 -42.73 13.42 33.41
N GLU A 757 -42.84 12.73 34.54
CA GLU A 757 -42.30 11.39 34.68
C GLU A 757 -42.86 10.47 33.60
N LYS A 758 -42.00 9.58 33.09
CA LYS A 758 -42.42 8.63 32.07
C LYS A 758 -43.02 7.39 32.71
N PRO A 759 -44.07 6.80 32.12
CA PRO A 759 -44.72 5.63 32.69
C PRO A 759 -43.82 4.39 32.74
N TRP A 760 -42.70 4.38 32.01
CA TRP A 760 -41.67 3.33 32.07
C TRP A 760 -40.51 3.64 33.03
N TRP A 761 -40.55 4.77 33.75
CA TRP A 761 -39.61 5.05 34.85
C TRP A 761 -40.02 4.28 36.12
N TYR A 762 -39.12 4.19 37.08
CA TYR A 762 -39.29 3.37 38.28
C TYR A 762 -40.51 3.79 39.12
N ARG A 763 -41.60 3.01 39.04
CA ARG A 763 -42.78 2.99 39.94
C ARG A 763 -43.47 1.62 39.90
N TYR A 764 -42.68 0.54 39.90
CA TYR A 764 -43.18 -0.80 39.65
C TYR A 764 -44.13 -1.29 40.76
N GLY A 765 -45.25 -1.87 40.36
CA GLY A 765 -46.27 -2.39 41.25
C GLY A 765 -47.45 -2.95 40.46
N ARG A 766 -48.39 -3.61 41.14
CA ARG A 766 -49.54 -4.26 40.48
C ARG A 766 -50.41 -3.28 39.69
N GLU A 767 -50.44 -2.01 40.07
CA GLU A 767 -51.23 -0.99 39.37
C GLU A 767 -50.60 -0.62 38.03
N LEU A 768 -49.29 -0.33 37.99
CA LEU A 768 -48.57 -0.08 36.75
C LEU A 768 -48.55 -1.31 35.83
N GLU A 769 -48.45 -2.52 36.38
CA GLU A 769 -48.54 -3.78 35.62
C GLU A 769 -49.90 -3.91 34.92
N ARG A 770 -51.01 -3.63 35.63
CA ARG A 770 -52.35 -3.62 35.04
C ARG A 770 -52.51 -2.54 33.99
N ALA A 771 -51.95 -1.35 34.21
CA ALA A 771 -51.97 -0.25 33.25
C ALA A 771 -51.23 -0.61 31.97
N ALA A 772 -50.06 -1.24 32.09
CA ALA A 772 -49.26 -1.72 30.98
C ALA A 772 -50.00 -2.82 30.18
N ASP A 773 -50.58 -3.82 30.86
CA ASP A 773 -51.37 -4.88 30.19
C ASP A 773 -52.59 -4.30 29.46
N ALA A 774 -53.32 -3.38 30.08
CA ALA A 774 -54.44 -2.69 29.43
C ALA A 774 -54.00 -1.92 28.18
N PHE A 775 -52.87 -1.21 28.25
CA PHE A 775 -52.29 -0.51 27.11
C PHE A 775 -51.88 -1.47 25.98
N LEU A 776 -51.21 -2.59 26.30
CA LEU A 776 -50.81 -3.59 25.30
C LEU A 776 -52.02 -4.21 24.60
N ARG A 777 -53.08 -4.54 25.36
CA ARG A 777 -54.34 -5.04 24.79
C ARG A 777 -55.05 -4.01 23.91
N PHE A 778 -54.95 -2.72 24.25
CA PHE A 778 -55.46 -1.65 23.40
C PHE A 778 -54.67 -1.54 22.09
N GLU A 779 -53.34 -1.48 22.17
CA GLU A 779 -52.48 -1.24 21.00
C GLU A 779 -52.48 -2.44 20.03
N PHE A 780 -52.40 -3.66 20.56
CA PHE A 780 -52.12 -4.87 19.78
C PHE A 780 -53.29 -5.86 19.65
N SER A 781 -54.48 -5.57 20.17
CA SER A 781 -55.63 -6.47 19.91
C SER A 781 -56.05 -6.43 18.44
N GLY A 782 -56.32 -7.61 17.88
CA GLY A 782 -56.54 -7.81 16.43
C GLY A 782 -57.89 -7.33 15.89
N SER A 783 -58.84 -6.90 16.72
CA SER A 783 -60.16 -6.41 16.27
C SER A 783 -60.47 -5.02 16.80
N ILE A 784 -61.10 -4.18 15.98
CA ILE A 784 -61.51 -2.80 16.33
C ILE A 784 -62.42 -2.80 17.57
N GLY A 785 -63.31 -3.79 17.69
CA GLY A 785 -64.18 -3.95 18.86
C GLY A 785 -63.41 -4.29 20.14
N ALA A 786 -62.31 -5.06 20.06
CA ALA A 786 -61.43 -5.29 21.20
C ALA A 786 -60.65 -4.03 21.58
N LYS A 787 -60.14 -3.27 20.60
CA LYS A 787 -59.47 -1.98 20.86
C LYS A 787 -60.39 -0.98 21.55
N MET A 788 -61.63 -0.82 21.11
CA MET A 788 -62.60 0.09 21.74
C MET A 788 -62.94 -0.31 23.20
N ARG A 789 -63.11 -1.62 23.47
CA ARG A 789 -63.32 -2.11 24.84
C ARG A 789 -62.10 -1.87 25.74
N ASN A 790 -60.91 -2.09 25.20
CA ASN A 790 -59.65 -1.95 25.94
C ASN A 790 -59.22 -0.47 26.10
N ALA A 791 -59.72 0.45 25.26
CA ALA A 791 -59.45 1.89 25.36
C ALA A 791 -59.97 2.48 26.67
N GLN A 792 -61.16 2.05 27.13
CA GLN A 792 -61.73 2.52 28.40
C GLN A 792 -60.92 2.06 29.62
N SER A 793 -60.40 0.83 29.60
CA SER A 793 -59.51 0.32 30.66
C SER A 793 -58.13 0.98 30.63
N ALA A 794 -57.60 1.26 29.43
CA ALA A 794 -56.32 1.96 29.27
C ALA A 794 -56.40 3.42 29.74
N LEU A 795 -57.47 4.15 29.39
CA LEU A 795 -57.71 5.50 29.93
C LEU A 795 -57.90 5.48 31.45
N LYS A 796 -58.72 4.59 32.01
CA LYS A 796 -58.90 4.53 33.47
C LYS A 796 -57.59 4.29 34.23
N ALA A 797 -56.70 3.44 33.71
CA ALA A 797 -55.41 3.17 34.33
C ALA A 797 -54.44 4.35 34.20
N PHE A 798 -54.46 5.07 33.07
CA PHE A 798 -53.60 6.24 32.83
C PHE A 798 -54.01 7.48 33.65
N PHE A 799 -55.31 7.67 33.89
CA PHE A 799 -55.84 8.84 34.61
C PHE A 799 -55.86 8.66 36.14
N ARG A 800 -55.83 7.42 36.68
CA ARG A 800 -55.89 7.18 38.13
C ARG A 800 -54.57 7.40 38.87
N ASP A 801 -53.42 7.29 38.18
CA ASP A 801 -52.07 7.37 38.78
C ASP A 801 -51.29 8.64 38.44
N HIS A 802 -51.86 9.57 37.65
CA HIS A 802 -51.17 10.78 37.18
C HIS A 802 -51.81 12.10 37.60
N GLY A 803 -52.71 12.09 38.59
CA GLY A 803 -53.21 13.31 39.24
C GLY A 803 -53.63 14.39 38.25
N LEU A 804 -54.75 14.15 37.56
CA LEU A 804 -55.58 15.24 37.03
C LEU A 804 -56.64 15.59 38.07
#